data_AF-A0A350YCQ1-F1
#
_entry.id   AF-A0A350YCQ1-F1
#
_cell.length_a   1.000
_cell.length_b   1.000
_cell.length_c   1.000
_cell.angle_alpha   90.00
_cell.angle_beta   90.00
_cell.angle_gamma   90.00
#
_symmetry.space_group_name_H-M   'P 1'
#
loop_
_entity.id
_entity.type
_entity.pdbx_description
1 polymer ?
#
loop_
_entity_poly.entity_id
_entity_poly.type
_entity_poly.pdbx_seq_one_letter_code
_entity_poly.pdbx_strand_id
1 'polypeptide(L)'
;MPVLETIGFDLGHGETAVAKARVESIESPEMLEINNKKVQITALGWHPDLGYLVGEQALIQAGVTQLRISFKQKPNNEPNYRQTISHFLETYYHLLKDSKQIEGGTESQFFVGCPSGWSIREREDYQTLLKEAGIPQPRVIPESRAAFMQAKEAGKLEYDKLKSSVLIVDIGSSTTDFTLVKSLHEIPLDFGSNALGASLIDKAIFVRTLANHEEKTLLERVFEEYPHHQARCELACRKAKEDYFSNEALYSNSQSFARGFESINEQIYFIPQVNRAIAQEILHQSLAELEGKSWIESFREAVNEAKEKLDQQGIVPKVLLMTGGASRMKFTREICEEIFPEPETQVRPDPEPERCIALGLARVGRWDLRAAAFKDEINNLLDSKQLKQLIERHIPELIERLTQPLSEGLIENVIKRGLKDWQNNKIRTLADLENGMKTQAQQWMESDRTRQIINTQCISWFNSKIQSELAQETDPICRKFQIPRSSLRFEEGIDPGVVNPEISIGDAILADTVMFIVNLVIGGGTIGSIIALILTGHLTWPIALVYGVSVLAAGVEITRSKTQEAIKEKVDVPSWSRSMLLSDSKIDSICEEMNPELERVFREQLMENQQAFDELIRKVGQELKQALIAKAEEAVILIQ
;
A
#
# COMPACT_ATOMS: atom_id res chain seq x y z
N MET A 1 -0.66 19.40 18.22
CA MET A 1 -1.92 19.75 17.51
C MET A 1 -1.91 19.01 16.19
N PRO A 2 -3.04 18.50 15.68
CA PRO A 2 -3.06 17.76 14.42
C PRO A 2 -2.75 18.69 13.25
N VAL A 3 -2.06 18.17 12.23
CA VAL A 3 -1.89 18.83 10.94
C VAL A 3 -3.27 19.02 10.31
N LEU A 4 -3.61 20.24 9.92
CA LEU A 4 -4.91 20.60 9.33
C LEU A 4 -4.85 20.62 7.80
N GLU A 5 -3.69 20.99 7.25
CA GLU A 5 -3.49 21.14 5.81
C GLU A 5 -2.11 20.65 5.35
N THR A 6 -2.07 20.22 4.10
CA THR A 6 -0.84 19.86 3.40
C THR A 6 -0.56 20.88 2.31
N ILE A 7 0.68 21.35 2.27
CA ILE A 7 1.15 22.35 1.30
C ILE A 7 2.08 21.65 0.31
N GLY A 8 1.63 21.48 -0.92
CA GLY A 8 2.46 21.00 -2.01
C GLY A 8 3.29 22.14 -2.57
N PHE A 9 4.61 22.08 -2.40
CA PHE A 9 5.54 23.12 -2.85
C PHE A 9 6.40 22.56 -3.98
N ASP A 10 6.08 22.94 -5.21
CA ASP A 10 6.91 22.64 -6.38
C ASP A 10 7.89 23.78 -6.60
N LEU A 11 9.10 23.63 -6.06
CA LEU A 11 10.22 24.49 -6.40
C LEU A 11 10.86 23.94 -7.67
N GLY A 12 10.44 24.35 -8.86
CA GLY A 12 11.05 23.93 -10.12
C GLY A 12 12.25 24.79 -10.51
N HIS A 13 13.07 24.29 -11.44
CA HIS A 13 14.20 25.06 -11.96
C HIS A 13 13.74 26.36 -12.63
N GLY A 14 12.74 26.29 -13.51
CA GLY A 14 12.26 27.47 -14.23
C GLY A 14 11.06 28.17 -13.60
N GLU A 15 10.18 27.41 -12.95
CA GLU A 15 8.93 27.90 -12.36
C GLU A 15 8.70 27.29 -10.99
N THR A 16 7.95 28.00 -10.14
CA THR A 16 7.56 27.58 -8.81
C THR A 16 6.06 27.70 -8.66
N ALA A 17 5.42 26.67 -8.11
CA ALA A 17 3.99 26.62 -7.86
C ALA A 17 3.72 26.04 -6.47
N VAL A 18 2.65 26.50 -5.82
CA VAL A 18 2.26 26.02 -4.49
C VAL A 18 0.78 25.68 -4.50
N ALA A 19 0.41 24.57 -3.88
CA ALA A 19 -0.97 24.16 -3.69
C ALA A 19 -1.24 23.74 -2.25
N LYS A 20 -2.51 23.74 -1.87
CA LYS A 20 -2.98 23.35 -0.54
C LYS A 20 -4.09 22.31 -0.64
N ALA A 21 -4.06 21.30 0.22
CA ALA A 21 -5.19 20.43 0.49
C ALA A 21 -5.50 20.41 1.99
N ARG A 22 -6.79 20.38 2.34
CA ARG A 22 -7.21 20.12 3.72
C ARG A 22 -7.17 18.63 3.98
N VAL A 23 -6.58 18.21 5.11
CA VAL A 23 -6.38 16.78 5.42
C VAL A 23 -7.70 16.02 5.51
N GLU A 24 -8.71 16.60 6.16
CA GLU A 24 -10.01 15.95 6.35
C GLU A 24 -10.96 16.07 5.13
N SER A 25 -10.65 16.95 4.16
CA SER A 25 -11.49 17.19 2.98
C SER A 25 -11.09 16.30 1.79
N ILE A 26 -12.09 15.87 1.01
CA ILE A 26 -11.91 15.21 -0.29
C ILE A 26 -11.93 16.17 -1.48
N GLU A 27 -12.12 17.47 -1.24
CA GLU A 27 -12.09 18.48 -2.29
C GLU A 27 -10.74 18.48 -3.00
N SER A 28 -10.73 18.85 -4.27
CA SER A 28 -9.46 18.96 -5.00
C SER A 28 -8.57 20.03 -4.35
N PRO A 29 -7.25 19.82 -4.29
CA PRO A 29 -6.34 20.84 -3.80
C PRO A 29 -6.48 22.15 -4.58
N GLU A 30 -6.23 23.23 -3.88
CA GLU A 30 -6.34 24.59 -4.39
C GLU A 30 -4.94 25.12 -4.70
N MET A 31 -4.75 25.73 -5.86
CA MET A 31 -3.53 26.49 -6.15
C MET A 31 -3.50 27.75 -5.28
N LEU A 32 -2.37 27.97 -4.61
CA LEU A 32 -2.11 29.20 -3.87
C LEU A 32 -1.52 30.26 -4.80
N GLU A 33 -1.74 31.52 -4.45
CA GLU A 33 -1.28 32.65 -5.23
C GLU A 33 -0.14 33.38 -4.53
N ILE A 34 0.97 33.55 -5.24
CA ILE A 34 2.05 34.45 -4.85
C ILE A 34 1.96 35.63 -5.81
N ASN A 35 1.94 36.86 -5.30
CA ASN A 35 1.83 38.06 -6.12
C ASN A 35 0.68 37.98 -7.16
N ASN A 36 -0.48 37.46 -6.72
CA ASN A 36 -1.69 37.23 -7.52
C ASN A 36 -1.53 36.29 -8.74
N LYS A 37 -0.55 35.38 -8.70
CA LYS A 37 -0.40 34.32 -9.71
C LYS A 37 -0.17 32.96 -9.06
N LYS A 38 -0.73 31.93 -9.69
CA LYS A 38 -0.64 30.51 -9.26
C LYS A 38 0.69 29.85 -9.59
N VAL A 39 1.38 30.39 -10.58
CA VAL A 39 2.69 29.94 -11.04
C VAL A 39 3.56 31.17 -11.18
N GLN A 40 4.79 31.09 -10.66
CA GLN A 40 5.77 32.17 -10.71
C GLN A 40 7.04 31.66 -11.39
N ILE A 41 7.75 32.54 -12.09
CA ILE A 41 9.13 32.25 -12.48
C ILE A 41 9.96 32.03 -11.22
N THR A 42 10.86 31.04 -11.22
CA THR A 42 11.77 30.81 -10.09
C THR A 42 12.83 31.91 -10.08
N ALA A 43 12.51 33.04 -9.45
CA ALA A 43 13.36 34.22 -9.36
C ALA A 43 13.32 34.82 -7.96
N LEU A 44 14.48 35.28 -7.49
CA LEU A 44 14.67 35.99 -6.23
C LEU A 44 15.41 37.31 -6.50
N GLY A 45 14.85 38.42 -6.03
CA GLY A 45 15.43 39.75 -6.12
C GLY A 45 15.60 40.39 -4.73
N TRP A 46 16.64 41.19 -4.53
CA TRP A 46 16.78 42.04 -3.34
C TRP A 46 16.57 43.51 -3.70
N HIS A 47 15.64 44.15 -3.01
CA HIS A 47 15.37 45.59 -3.11
C HIS A 47 15.72 46.27 -1.77
N PRO A 48 16.50 47.38 -1.76
CA PRO A 48 16.91 48.05 -0.52
C PRO A 48 15.75 48.46 0.40
N ASP A 49 14.64 48.95 -0.18
CA ASP A 49 13.48 49.43 0.59
C ASP A 49 12.36 48.40 0.78
N LEU A 50 12.31 47.33 -0.04
CA LEU A 50 11.19 46.38 -0.07
C LEU A 50 11.59 44.98 0.41
N GLY A 51 12.89 44.75 0.62
CA GLY A 51 13.42 43.45 1.00
C GLY A 51 13.47 42.46 -0.17
N TYR A 52 13.27 41.19 0.14
CA TYR A 52 13.26 40.12 -0.87
C TYR A 52 11.96 40.11 -1.66
N LEU A 53 12.09 40.04 -2.99
CA LEU A 53 11.00 39.91 -3.94
C LEU A 53 11.14 38.59 -4.68
N VAL A 54 10.02 37.96 -5.01
CA VAL A 54 9.99 36.68 -5.72
C VAL A 54 9.15 36.73 -6.98
N GLY A 55 9.43 35.82 -7.91
CA GLY A 55 8.65 35.69 -9.14
C GLY A 55 8.83 36.88 -10.06
N GLU A 56 7.76 37.26 -10.77
CA GLU A 56 7.82 38.39 -11.71
C GLU A 56 8.16 39.73 -11.06
N GLN A 57 7.79 39.94 -9.79
CA GLN A 57 8.14 41.17 -9.07
C GLN A 57 9.65 41.36 -8.94
N ALA A 58 10.41 40.27 -8.77
CA ALA A 58 11.88 40.33 -8.77
C ALA A 58 12.44 40.81 -10.12
N LEU A 59 11.70 40.63 -11.22
CA LEU A 59 12.12 40.98 -12.58
C LEU A 59 11.69 42.39 -12.98
N ILE A 60 10.54 42.87 -12.54
CA ILE A 60 9.95 44.12 -13.03
C ILE A 60 10.13 45.31 -12.07
N GLN A 61 10.41 45.06 -10.79
CA GLN A 61 10.51 46.12 -9.80
C GLN A 61 11.79 46.93 -10.00
N ALA A 62 11.63 48.22 -10.28
CA ALA A 62 12.76 49.15 -10.35
C ALA A 62 13.47 49.23 -9.00
N GLY A 63 14.81 49.29 -9.00
CA GLY A 63 15.64 49.36 -7.78
C GLY A 63 16.07 48.01 -7.21
N VAL A 64 15.71 46.88 -7.84
CA VAL A 64 16.29 45.57 -7.50
C VAL A 64 17.79 45.59 -7.79
N THR A 65 18.61 45.31 -6.77
CA THR A 65 20.08 45.41 -6.82
C THR A 65 20.77 44.06 -6.92
N GLN A 66 20.07 42.97 -6.58
CA GLN A 66 20.55 41.61 -6.76
C GLN A 66 19.42 40.80 -7.37
N LEU A 67 19.74 39.97 -8.36
CA LEU A 67 18.78 39.11 -9.04
C LEU A 67 19.39 37.72 -9.26
N ARG A 68 18.60 36.69 -8.96
CA ARG A 68 18.89 35.29 -9.25
C ARG A 68 17.66 34.69 -9.93
N ILE A 69 17.86 33.99 -11.03
CA ILE A 69 16.82 33.30 -11.79
C ILE A 69 17.30 31.86 -11.98
N SER A 70 16.38 30.91 -11.94
CA SER A 70 16.66 29.50 -12.20
C SER A 70 17.77 28.88 -11.32
N PHE A 71 17.77 29.23 -10.04
CA PHE A 71 18.80 28.86 -9.09
C PHE A 71 18.60 27.49 -8.41
N LYS A 72 17.50 26.76 -8.69
CA LYS A 72 17.34 25.38 -8.18
C LYS A 72 18.44 24.50 -8.76
N GLN A 73 19.16 23.83 -7.88
CA GLN A 73 20.23 22.88 -8.18
C GLN A 73 20.12 21.68 -7.23
N LYS A 74 20.91 20.64 -7.49
CA LYS A 74 21.13 19.55 -6.53
C LYS A 74 21.63 20.13 -5.19
N PRO A 75 21.15 19.62 -4.05
CA PRO A 75 21.49 20.15 -2.73
C PRO A 75 23.01 20.07 -2.53
N ASN A 76 23.59 21.19 -2.14
CA ASN A 76 25.03 21.31 -1.94
C ASN A 76 25.35 22.31 -0.82
N ASN A 77 26.63 22.40 -0.48
CA ASN A 77 27.13 23.22 0.62
C ASN A 77 27.61 24.61 0.19
N GLU A 78 27.36 25.04 -1.05
CA GLU A 78 27.75 26.38 -1.48
C GLU A 78 26.95 27.44 -0.71
N PRO A 79 27.63 28.37 0.00
CA PRO A 79 26.94 29.34 0.86
C PRO A 79 25.91 30.19 0.11
N ASN A 80 26.25 30.63 -1.10
CA ASN A 80 25.36 31.44 -1.94
C ASN A 80 24.09 30.69 -2.34
N TYR A 81 24.20 29.41 -2.69
CA TYR A 81 23.05 28.56 -3.02
C TYR A 81 22.13 28.39 -1.80
N ARG A 82 22.70 27.98 -0.66
CA ARG A 82 21.92 27.79 0.58
C ARG A 82 21.21 29.06 1.02
N GLN A 83 21.89 30.20 0.94
CA GLN A 83 21.33 31.50 1.26
C GLN A 83 20.19 31.88 0.29
N THR A 84 20.38 31.66 -1.02
CA THR A 84 19.35 31.95 -2.03
C THR A 84 18.10 31.11 -1.80
N ILE A 85 18.25 29.80 -1.57
CA ILE A 85 17.14 28.90 -1.26
C ILE A 85 16.44 29.32 0.03
N SER A 86 17.21 29.69 1.07
CA SER A 86 16.65 30.12 2.36
C SER A 86 15.79 31.36 2.21
N HIS A 87 16.31 32.44 1.62
CA HIS A 87 15.56 33.67 1.44
C HIS A 87 14.35 33.50 0.52
N PHE A 88 14.45 32.66 -0.51
CA PHE A 88 13.33 32.39 -1.39
C PHE A 88 12.18 31.69 -0.65
N LEU A 89 12.48 30.62 0.10
CA LEU A 89 11.48 29.85 0.84
C LEU A 89 10.87 30.64 1.99
N GLU A 90 11.70 31.37 2.74
CA GLU A 90 11.26 32.27 3.80
C GLU A 90 10.29 33.33 3.24
N THR A 91 10.63 33.95 2.11
CA THR A 91 9.76 34.94 1.44
C THR A 91 8.44 34.32 1.02
N TYR A 92 8.45 33.12 0.39
CA TYR A 92 7.21 32.41 0.04
C TYR A 92 6.35 32.11 1.27
N TYR A 93 6.97 31.58 2.32
CA TYR A 93 6.27 31.25 3.57
C TYR A 93 5.59 32.48 4.17
N HIS A 94 6.30 33.61 4.25
CA HIS A 94 5.74 34.87 4.73
C HIS A 94 4.59 35.37 3.86
N LEU A 95 4.75 35.38 2.53
CA LEU A 95 3.70 35.83 1.62
C LEU A 95 2.43 34.98 1.75
N LEU A 96 2.55 33.66 1.86
CA LEU A 96 1.41 32.76 2.06
C LEU A 96 0.73 32.97 3.41
N LYS A 97 1.51 33.21 4.47
CA LYS A 97 1.00 33.46 5.81
C LYS A 97 0.32 34.82 5.94
N ASP A 98 0.94 35.87 5.42
CA ASP A 98 0.44 37.25 5.48
C ASP A 98 -0.85 37.42 4.65
N SER A 99 -0.94 36.71 3.52
CA SER A 99 -2.17 36.61 2.71
C SER A 99 -3.21 35.64 3.29
N LYS A 100 -2.93 34.99 4.43
CA LYS A 100 -3.81 34.02 5.11
C LYS A 100 -4.25 32.86 4.22
N GLN A 101 -3.39 32.45 3.30
CA GLN A 101 -3.62 31.31 2.43
C GLN A 101 -3.23 29.98 3.10
N ILE A 102 -2.42 30.03 4.15
CA ILE A 102 -2.01 28.90 4.99
C ILE A 102 -2.19 29.23 6.46
N GLU A 103 -2.41 28.21 7.29
CA GLU A 103 -2.47 28.35 8.76
C GLU A 103 -1.06 28.59 9.34
N GLY A 104 -0.07 27.86 8.82
CA GLY A 104 1.34 27.92 9.21
C GLY A 104 1.68 27.05 10.42
N GLY A 105 2.89 27.26 10.96
CA GLY A 105 3.40 26.54 12.13
C GLY A 105 3.34 25.02 11.99
N THR A 106 2.80 24.35 13.02
CA THR A 106 2.62 22.88 13.05
C THR A 106 1.29 22.42 12.45
N GLU A 107 0.43 23.34 12.02
CA GLU A 107 -0.87 23.03 11.42
C GLU A 107 -0.77 22.82 9.91
N SER A 108 0.25 23.39 9.27
CA SER A 108 0.59 23.17 7.86
C SER A 108 1.82 22.26 7.74
N GLN A 109 1.68 21.16 7.00
CA GLN A 109 2.82 20.32 6.66
C GLN A 109 3.22 20.50 5.20
N PHE A 110 4.49 20.82 4.96
CA PHE A 110 5.02 21.07 3.61
C PHE A 110 5.53 19.79 2.96
N PHE A 111 5.10 19.54 1.73
CA PHE A 111 5.55 18.46 0.86
C PHE A 111 6.24 19.11 -0.34
N VAL A 112 7.56 19.02 -0.40
CA VAL A 112 8.40 19.72 -1.37
C VAL A 112 8.90 18.77 -2.44
N GLY A 113 8.69 19.13 -3.71
CA GLY A 113 9.08 18.33 -4.87
C GLY A 113 10.60 18.23 -5.05
N CYS A 114 11.09 17.07 -5.43
CA CYS A 114 12.45 16.87 -5.93
C CYS A 114 12.48 16.00 -7.20
N PRO A 115 13.48 16.17 -8.07
CA PRO A 115 13.70 15.27 -9.21
C PRO A 115 13.82 13.81 -8.76
N SER A 116 13.26 12.89 -9.55
CA SER A 116 13.19 11.47 -9.21
C SER A 116 14.57 10.81 -9.11
N GLY A 117 15.53 11.27 -9.92
CA GLY A 117 16.91 10.77 -9.93
C GLY A 117 17.77 11.17 -8.72
N TRP A 118 17.24 11.93 -7.75
CA TRP A 118 17.98 12.22 -6.51
C TRP A 118 17.99 10.99 -5.60
N SER A 119 19.17 10.64 -5.09
CA SER A 119 19.40 9.59 -4.09
C SER A 119 18.73 9.91 -2.75
N ILE A 120 18.57 8.89 -1.90
CA ILE A 120 18.00 9.05 -0.55
C ILE A 120 18.76 10.12 0.25
N ARG A 121 20.11 10.08 0.20
CA ARG A 121 20.97 11.05 0.89
C ARG A 121 20.76 12.48 0.39
N GLU A 122 20.68 12.68 -0.94
CA GLU A 122 20.42 14.01 -1.49
C GLU A 122 19.05 14.53 -1.04
N ARG A 123 18.03 13.68 -0.97
CA ARG A 123 16.70 14.08 -0.46
C ARG A 123 16.74 14.45 1.03
N GLU A 124 17.51 13.74 1.84
CA GLU A 124 17.72 14.06 3.26
C GLU A 124 18.48 15.38 3.46
N ASP A 125 19.54 15.62 2.67
CA ASP A 125 20.31 16.86 2.67
C ASP A 125 19.43 18.05 2.24
N TYR A 126 18.57 17.86 1.23
CA TYR A 126 17.60 18.85 0.81
C TYR A 126 16.54 19.12 1.88
N GLN A 127 15.99 18.08 2.51
CA GLN A 127 15.03 18.24 3.61
C GLN A 127 15.62 19.02 4.78
N THR A 128 16.90 18.80 5.09
CA THR A 128 17.64 19.55 6.10
C THR A 128 17.78 21.02 5.70
N LEU A 129 18.17 21.30 4.46
CA LEU A 129 18.23 22.67 3.93
C LEU A 129 16.87 23.38 4.01
N LEU A 130 15.77 22.71 3.62
CA LEU A 130 14.41 23.28 3.69
C LEU A 130 14.01 23.62 5.13
N LYS A 131 14.38 22.76 6.09
CA LYS A 131 14.11 22.98 7.51
C LYS A 131 14.92 24.16 8.07
N GLU A 132 16.19 24.25 7.72
CA GLU A 132 17.06 25.38 8.09
C GLU A 132 16.59 26.70 7.46
N ALA A 133 16.00 26.63 6.27
CA ALA A 133 15.37 27.75 5.56
C ALA A 133 14.04 28.23 6.18
N GLY A 134 13.61 27.65 7.31
CA GLY A 134 12.43 28.09 8.05
C GLY A 134 11.11 27.43 7.64
N ILE A 135 11.13 26.46 6.72
CA ILE A 135 9.92 25.67 6.41
C ILE A 135 9.65 24.70 7.56
N PRO A 136 8.45 24.74 8.19
CA PRO A 136 8.13 23.82 9.28
C PRO A 136 7.80 22.42 8.73
N GLN A 137 8.41 21.40 9.34
CA GLN A 137 8.16 19.97 9.07
C GLN A 137 8.15 19.57 7.57
N PRO A 138 9.16 19.95 6.77
CA PRO A 138 9.19 19.63 5.36
C PRO A 138 9.34 18.11 5.15
N ARG A 139 8.63 17.58 4.16
CA ARG A 139 8.84 16.25 3.60
C ARG A 139 9.24 16.40 2.14
N VAL A 140 10.36 15.80 1.76
CA VAL A 140 10.82 15.80 0.36
C VAL A 140 10.23 14.61 -0.37
N ILE A 141 9.54 14.87 -1.49
CA ILE A 141 8.80 13.88 -2.26
C ILE A 141 9.23 13.94 -3.74
N PRO A 142 9.46 12.80 -4.40
CA PRO A 142 9.70 12.77 -5.84
C PRO A 142 8.58 13.43 -6.65
N GLU A 143 8.95 14.23 -7.64
CA GLU A 143 8.01 14.90 -8.55
C GLU A 143 7.15 13.87 -9.32
N SER A 144 7.73 12.71 -9.67
CA SER A 144 6.99 11.59 -10.28
C SER A 144 5.87 11.03 -9.39
N ARG A 145 6.09 10.91 -8.08
CA ARG A 145 5.06 10.53 -7.09
C ARG A 145 3.88 11.49 -7.11
N ALA A 146 4.19 12.79 -7.15
CA ALA A 146 3.20 13.84 -7.21
C ALA A 146 2.41 13.79 -8.53
N ALA A 147 3.09 13.67 -9.66
CA ALA A 147 2.46 13.54 -10.97
C ALA A 147 1.51 12.33 -11.03
N PHE A 148 1.95 11.18 -10.50
CA PHE A 148 1.12 9.98 -10.40
C PHE A 148 -0.15 10.24 -9.58
N MET A 149 0.00 10.83 -8.38
CA MET A 149 -1.14 11.10 -7.49
C MET A 149 -2.12 12.09 -8.10
N GLN A 150 -1.61 13.12 -8.79
CA GLN A 150 -2.44 14.06 -9.52
C GLN A 150 -3.23 13.37 -10.65
N ALA A 151 -2.60 12.47 -11.42
CA ALA A 151 -3.29 11.70 -12.45
C ALA A 151 -4.34 10.74 -11.87
N LYS A 152 -4.04 10.11 -10.73
CA LYS A 152 -4.97 9.24 -9.98
C LYS A 152 -6.23 10.00 -9.56
N GLU A 153 -6.09 11.07 -8.79
CA GLU A 153 -7.23 11.71 -8.15
C GLU A 153 -7.96 12.72 -9.04
N ALA A 154 -7.31 13.25 -10.09
CA ALA A 154 -8.01 14.08 -11.08
C ALA A 154 -8.92 13.27 -12.02
N GLY A 155 -9.14 11.98 -11.75
CA GLY A 155 -9.96 11.08 -12.57
C GLY A 155 -9.33 10.76 -13.93
N LYS A 156 -8.04 11.05 -14.11
CA LYS A 156 -7.32 10.77 -15.36
C LYS A 156 -6.95 9.29 -15.46
N LEU A 157 -7.05 8.49 -14.40
CA LEU A 157 -6.79 7.05 -14.40
C LEU A 157 -7.97 6.28 -13.77
N GLU A 158 -8.48 5.28 -14.48
CA GLU A 158 -9.47 4.35 -13.93
C GLU A 158 -8.81 3.41 -12.91
N TYR A 159 -9.58 2.87 -11.96
CA TYR A 159 -9.10 2.00 -10.88
C TYR A 159 -8.29 0.80 -11.38
N ASP A 160 -8.75 0.12 -12.43
CA ASP A 160 -8.03 -1.03 -13.01
C ASP A 160 -6.73 -0.64 -13.72
N LYS A 161 -6.60 0.63 -14.13
CA LYS A 161 -5.37 1.20 -14.68
C LYS A 161 -4.41 1.62 -13.56
N LEU A 162 -4.90 1.97 -12.37
CA LEU A 162 -4.07 2.27 -11.20
C LEU A 162 -3.37 1.02 -10.62
N LYS A 163 -3.97 -0.16 -10.75
CA LYS A 163 -3.32 -1.45 -10.44
C LYS A 163 -2.36 -1.92 -11.54
N SER A 164 -2.31 -1.24 -12.68
CA SER A 164 -1.43 -1.58 -13.81
C SER A 164 -0.09 -0.83 -13.78
N SER A 165 0.75 -1.06 -14.78
CA SER A 165 2.01 -0.35 -15.02
C SER A 165 1.76 1.02 -15.66
N VAL A 166 2.19 2.09 -15.00
CA VAL A 166 2.19 3.47 -15.53
C VAL A 166 3.63 3.95 -15.65
N LEU A 167 4.03 4.37 -16.86
CA LEU A 167 5.33 5.04 -17.07
C LEU A 167 5.12 6.55 -17.00
N ILE A 168 5.89 7.23 -16.17
CA ILE A 168 5.89 8.69 -16.05
C ILE A 168 7.14 9.20 -16.76
N VAL A 169 6.95 10.16 -17.67
CA VAL A 169 8.01 10.85 -18.40
C VAL A 169 7.96 12.31 -18.02
N ASP A 170 8.84 12.73 -17.12
CA ASP A 170 8.93 14.10 -16.66
C ASP A 170 9.97 14.85 -17.48
N ILE A 171 9.49 15.75 -18.36
CA ILE A 171 10.34 16.54 -19.25
C ILE A 171 10.49 17.94 -18.67
N GLY A 172 11.45 18.05 -17.76
CA GLY A 172 11.75 19.27 -17.01
C GLY A 172 12.61 20.28 -17.78
N SER A 173 12.84 21.42 -17.14
CA SER A 173 13.73 22.45 -17.69
C SER A 173 15.20 22.03 -17.63
N SER A 174 15.61 21.31 -16.58
CA SER A 174 17.00 20.86 -16.39
C SER A 174 17.24 19.39 -16.72
N THR A 175 16.24 18.53 -16.55
CA THR A 175 16.36 17.07 -16.63
C THR A 175 15.16 16.46 -17.35
N THR A 176 15.34 15.24 -17.85
CA THR A 176 14.24 14.36 -18.29
C THR A 176 14.34 13.06 -17.51
N ASP A 177 13.31 12.74 -16.72
CA ASP A 177 13.29 11.63 -15.78
C ASP A 177 12.18 10.62 -16.14
N PHE A 178 12.48 9.32 -16.00
CA PHE A 178 11.53 8.23 -16.24
C PHE A 178 11.21 7.51 -14.93
N THR A 179 9.95 7.20 -14.67
CA THR A 179 9.56 6.47 -13.45
C THR A 179 8.45 5.49 -13.74
N LEU A 180 8.65 4.22 -13.38
CA LEU A 180 7.60 3.21 -13.46
C LEU A 180 6.85 3.16 -12.14
N VAL A 181 5.53 3.29 -12.20
CA VAL A 181 4.65 3.02 -11.06
C VAL A 181 3.89 1.72 -11.33
N LYS A 182 4.01 0.76 -10.43
CA LYS A 182 3.31 -0.54 -10.51
C LYS A 182 2.65 -0.83 -9.17
N SER A 183 1.35 -1.09 -9.18
CA SER A 183 0.56 -1.34 -7.96
C SER A 183 0.78 -0.28 -6.88
N LEU A 184 0.87 1.00 -7.29
CA LEU A 184 1.12 2.18 -6.43
C LEU A 184 2.50 2.21 -5.74
N HIS A 185 3.37 1.28 -6.06
CA HIS A 185 4.78 1.35 -5.70
C HIS A 185 5.55 1.98 -6.84
N GLU A 186 6.27 3.05 -6.51
CA GLU A 186 7.26 3.62 -7.41
C GLU A 186 8.47 2.69 -7.48
N ILE A 187 8.81 2.34 -8.70
CA ILE A 187 10.08 1.77 -9.06
C ILE A 187 10.73 2.84 -9.93
N PRO A 188 11.56 3.72 -9.34
CA PRO A 188 12.39 4.61 -10.13
C PRO A 188 13.12 3.74 -11.15
N LEU A 189 12.85 4.01 -12.41
CA LEU A 189 13.62 3.48 -13.48
C LEU A 189 14.86 4.37 -13.49
N ASP A 190 15.93 3.92 -12.82
CA ASP A 190 17.12 4.73 -12.54
C ASP A 190 17.94 4.98 -13.82
N PHE A 191 17.33 5.74 -14.73
CA PHE A 191 17.92 6.30 -15.93
C PHE A 191 17.05 7.48 -16.37
N GLY A 192 17.73 8.60 -16.45
CA GLY A 192 17.23 9.89 -16.88
C GLY A 192 18.48 10.67 -17.21
N SER A 193 18.46 11.43 -18.30
CA SER A 193 19.62 12.25 -18.61
C SER A 193 19.55 13.49 -17.73
N ASN A 194 20.44 13.54 -16.72
CA ASN A 194 20.64 14.70 -15.85
C ASN A 194 20.98 15.99 -16.64
N ALA A 195 21.37 15.86 -17.91
CA ALA A 195 21.66 16.97 -18.81
C ALA A 195 20.54 17.26 -19.82
N LEU A 196 19.62 16.32 -20.09
CA LEU A 196 18.55 16.47 -21.07
C LEU A 196 17.39 17.30 -20.51
N GLY A 197 17.57 18.61 -20.45
CA GLY A 197 16.54 19.57 -20.08
C GLY A 197 16.09 20.43 -21.25
N ALA A 198 14.87 20.96 -21.19
CA ALA A 198 14.38 21.90 -22.19
C ALA A 198 15.07 23.28 -22.14
N SER A 199 15.84 23.58 -21.08
CA SER A 199 16.70 24.76 -20.99
C SER A 199 17.85 24.74 -22.00
N LEU A 200 18.27 23.57 -22.48
CA LEU A 200 19.27 23.49 -23.55
C LEU A 200 18.75 24.10 -24.86
N ILE A 201 17.44 23.99 -25.12
CA ILE A 201 16.79 24.65 -26.26
C ILE A 201 16.81 26.17 -26.05
N ASP A 202 16.55 26.64 -24.82
CA ASP A 202 16.59 28.07 -24.48
C ASP A 202 18.01 28.65 -24.68
N LYS A 203 19.03 27.92 -24.20
CA LYS A 203 20.44 28.27 -24.39
C LYS A 203 20.86 28.25 -25.85
N ALA A 204 20.38 27.29 -26.64
CA ALA A 204 20.62 27.25 -28.08
C ALA A 204 20.03 28.48 -28.80
N ILE A 205 18.80 28.88 -28.44
CA ILE A 205 18.18 30.12 -28.94
C ILE A 205 19.01 31.33 -28.50
N PHE A 206 19.49 31.36 -27.26
CA PHE A 206 20.33 32.43 -26.73
C PHE A 206 21.64 32.56 -27.53
N VAL A 207 22.39 31.47 -27.69
CA VAL A 207 23.66 31.44 -28.44
C VAL A 207 23.45 31.91 -29.87
N ARG A 208 22.39 31.43 -30.53
CA ARG A 208 22.02 31.88 -31.88
C ARG A 208 21.71 33.37 -31.92
N THR A 209 20.92 33.87 -30.98
CA THR A 209 20.50 35.27 -30.94
C THR A 209 21.70 36.17 -30.70
N LEU A 210 22.57 35.82 -29.74
CA LEU A 210 23.80 36.54 -29.44
C LEU A 210 24.79 36.53 -30.63
N ALA A 211 24.94 35.39 -31.31
CA ALA A 211 25.83 35.28 -32.46
C ALA A 211 25.43 36.20 -33.64
N ASN A 212 24.13 36.48 -33.78
CA ASN A 212 23.58 37.33 -34.83
C ASN A 212 23.34 38.79 -34.38
N HIS A 213 23.67 39.13 -33.13
CA HIS A 213 23.44 40.46 -32.59
C HIS A 213 24.56 41.43 -33.01
N GLU A 214 24.20 42.63 -33.46
CA GLU A 214 25.17 43.64 -33.93
C GLU A 214 26.19 44.01 -32.84
N GLU A 215 25.73 44.18 -31.60
CA GLU A 215 26.55 44.50 -30.41
C GLU A 215 27.07 43.26 -29.63
N LYS A 216 27.30 42.13 -30.30
CA LYS A 216 27.71 40.86 -29.64
C LYS A 216 28.83 41.03 -28.59
N THR A 217 29.94 41.65 -28.96
CA THR A 217 31.12 41.82 -28.08
C THR A 217 30.82 42.68 -26.86
N LEU A 218 29.88 43.62 -26.97
CA LEU A 218 29.44 44.42 -25.83
C LEU A 218 28.55 43.58 -24.91
N LEU A 219 27.60 42.83 -25.46
CA LEU A 219 26.74 41.94 -24.69
C LEU A 219 27.54 40.89 -23.93
N GLU A 220 28.54 40.26 -24.55
CA GLU A 220 29.42 39.29 -23.89
C GLU A 220 30.09 39.89 -22.64
N ARG A 221 30.62 41.12 -22.74
CA ARG A 221 31.20 41.83 -21.58
C ARG A 221 30.17 42.17 -20.51
N VAL A 222 28.97 42.60 -20.92
CA VAL A 222 27.87 42.89 -19.99
C VAL A 222 27.47 41.63 -19.22
N PHE A 223 27.41 40.48 -19.89
CA PHE A 223 27.05 39.22 -19.24
C PHE A 223 28.14 38.72 -18.28
N GLU A 224 29.41 38.92 -18.60
CA GLU A 224 30.52 38.62 -17.69
C GLU A 224 30.50 39.50 -16.42
N GLU A 225 30.28 40.81 -16.58
CA GLU A 225 30.27 41.75 -15.45
C GLU A 225 28.96 41.68 -14.64
N TYR A 226 27.84 41.43 -15.32
CA TYR A 226 26.48 41.43 -14.76
C TYR A 226 25.69 40.17 -15.19
N PRO A 227 25.95 39.00 -14.58
CA PRO A 227 25.35 37.72 -15.00
C PRO A 227 23.81 37.66 -14.97
N HIS A 228 23.17 38.54 -14.20
CA HIS A 228 21.71 38.62 -14.16
C HIS A 228 21.10 39.09 -15.49
N HIS A 229 21.81 39.88 -16.31
CA HIS A 229 21.35 40.25 -17.64
C HIS A 229 21.29 39.04 -18.57
N GLN A 230 22.30 38.17 -18.51
CA GLN A 230 22.28 36.91 -19.26
C GLN A 230 21.06 36.07 -18.87
N ALA A 231 20.81 35.91 -17.58
CA ALA A 231 19.66 35.13 -17.09
C ALA A 231 18.31 35.69 -17.58
N ARG A 232 18.18 37.02 -17.70
CA ARG A 232 16.98 37.66 -18.27
C ARG A 232 16.85 37.40 -19.78
N CYS A 233 17.96 37.46 -20.52
CA CYS A 233 17.98 37.11 -21.94
C CYS A 233 17.62 35.63 -22.17
N GLU A 234 18.13 34.71 -21.37
CA GLU A 234 17.76 33.29 -21.42
C GLU A 234 16.27 33.09 -21.11
N LEU A 235 15.71 33.83 -20.14
CA LEU A 235 14.26 33.83 -19.89
C LEU A 235 13.46 34.37 -21.09
N ALA A 236 13.96 35.38 -21.80
CA ALA A 236 13.34 35.86 -23.04
C ALA A 236 13.39 34.80 -24.15
N CYS A 237 14.47 34.02 -24.25
CA CYS A 237 14.55 32.87 -25.16
C CYS A 237 13.51 31.80 -24.81
N ARG A 238 13.34 31.51 -23.51
CA ARG A 238 12.30 30.59 -23.04
C ARG A 238 10.91 31.03 -23.44
N LYS A 239 10.58 32.33 -23.26
CA LYS A 239 9.28 32.88 -23.69
C LYS A 239 9.06 32.74 -25.19
N ALA A 240 10.09 32.99 -26.00
CA ALA A 240 10.02 32.81 -27.45
C ALA A 240 9.78 31.33 -27.84
N LYS A 241 10.47 30.41 -27.16
CA LYS A 241 10.29 28.95 -27.32
C LYS A 241 8.86 28.53 -26.97
N GLU A 242 8.37 28.92 -25.80
CA GLU A 242 7.03 28.53 -25.31
C GLU A 242 5.91 29.09 -26.21
N ASP A 243 6.03 30.34 -26.66
CA ASP A 243 5.10 30.92 -27.64
C ASP A 243 5.13 30.15 -28.97
N TYR A 244 6.33 29.82 -29.47
CA TYR A 244 6.47 29.01 -30.69
C TYR A 244 5.75 27.66 -30.57
N PHE A 245 6.05 26.86 -29.54
CA PHE A 245 5.46 25.52 -29.40
C PHE A 245 3.97 25.54 -29.01
N SER A 246 3.49 26.63 -28.41
CA SER A 246 2.05 26.81 -28.16
C SER A 246 1.29 27.16 -29.44
N ASN A 247 1.96 27.76 -30.42
CA ASN A 247 1.34 28.32 -31.63
C ASN A 247 2.06 27.90 -32.92
N GLU A 248 2.54 26.65 -33.03
CA GLU A 248 3.41 26.20 -34.14
C GLU A 248 2.84 26.50 -35.54
N ALA A 249 1.51 26.38 -35.71
CA ALA A 249 0.84 26.67 -36.97
C ALA A 249 0.99 28.14 -37.41
N LEU A 250 0.98 29.09 -36.46
CA LEU A 250 1.12 30.53 -36.70
C LEU A 250 2.54 30.89 -37.20
N TYR A 251 3.53 30.11 -36.78
CA TYR A 251 4.96 30.34 -37.06
C TYR A 251 5.51 29.39 -38.13
N SER A 252 4.61 28.77 -38.91
CA SER A 252 4.95 27.89 -40.04
C SER A 252 5.51 28.65 -41.25
N ASN A 253 5.15 29.92 -41.41
CA ASN A 253 5.69 30.81 -42.43
C ASN A 253 7.07 31.34 -42.00
N SER A 254 8.04 31.34 -42.92
CA SER A 254 9.42 31.80 -42.67
C SER A 254 9.54 33.27 -42.24
N GLN A 255 8.53 34.10 -42.51
CA GLN A 255 8.49 35.51 -42.11
C GLN A 255 7.78 35.76 -40.77
N SER A 256 7.16 34.74 -40.18
CA SER A 256 6.43 34.82 -38.91
C SER A 256 7.30 34.25 -37.78
N PHE A 257 7.45 34.99 -36.68
CA PHE A 257 8.34 34.63 -35.57
C PHE A 257 7.63 34.81 -34.24
N ALA A 258 7.74 33.79 -33.37
CA ALA A 258 7.61 33.97 -31.94
C ALA A 258 8.78 34.81 -31.45
N ARG A 259 8.52 35.77 -30.55
CA ARG A 259 9.54 36.74 -30.11
C ARG A 259 9.58 36.82 -28.59
N GLY A 260 10.78 36.70 -28.06
CA GLY A 260 11.10 37.21 -26.73
C GLY A 260 11.57 38.66 -26.83
N PHE A 261 11.65 39.32 -25.68
CA PHE A 261 12.17 40.68 -25.60
C PHE A 261 12.82 40.89 -24.25
N GLU A 262 14.04 41.43 -24.27
CA GLU A 262 14.73 41.94 -23.09
C GLU A 262 15.47 43.23 -23.45
N SER A 263 15.36 44.25 -22.59
CA SER A 263 16.11 45.50 -22.74
C SER A 263 17.33 45.44 -21.82
N ILE A 264 18.52 45.52 -22.42
CA ILE A 264 19.77 45.60 -21.66
C ILE A 264 19.97 47.02 -21.13
N ASN A 265 19.68 47.99 -21.98
CA ASN A 265 19.56 49.41 -21.66
C ASN A 265 18.64 50.10 -22.69
N GLU A 266 18.55 51.43 -22.64
CA GLU A 266 17.68 52.24 -23.53
C GLU A 266 18.00 52.10 -25.03
N GLN A 267 19.18 51.60 -25.39
CA GLN A 267 19.67 51.53 -26.77
C GLN A 267 19.90 50.09 -27.26
N ILE A 268 20.07 49.13 -26.35
CA ILE A 268 20.44 47.75 -26.66
C ILE A 268 19.31 46.82 -26.25
N TYR A 269 18.78 46.09 -27.24
CA TYR A 269 17.66 45.18 -27.09
C TYR A 269 18.04 43.77 -27.54
N PHE A 270 17.79 42.78 -26.68
CA PHE A 270 17.96 41.38 -27.00
C PHE A 270 16.61 40.77 -27.39
N ILE A 271 16.45 40.43 -28.67
CA ILE A 271 15.16 39.99 -29.25
C ILE A 271 15.34 38.59 -29.85
N PRO A 272 15.18 37.51 -29.07
CA PRO A 272 15.23 36.16 -29.60
C PRO A 272 14.01 35.89 -30.50
N GLN A 273 14.25 35.28 -31.66
CA GLN A 273 13.24 35.00 -32.66
C GLN A 273 13.21 33.51 -33.01
N VAL A 274 12.02 32.90 -32.98
CA VAL A 274 11.83 31.48 -33.28
C VAL A 274 10.71 31.32 -34.30
N ASN A 275 11.01 30.67 -35.41
CA ASN A 275 10.04 30.19 -36.39
C ASN A 275 10.30 28.70 -36.68
N ARG A 276 9.52 28.08 -37.57
CA ARG A 276 9.71 26.66 -37.89
C ARG A 276 11.13 26.31 -38.34
N ALA A 277 11.75 27.11 -39.20
CA ALA A 277 13.09 26.83 -39.70
C ALA A 277 14.15 26.88 -38.58
N ILE A 278 14.08 27.90 -37.74
CA ILE A 278 15.00 28.07 -36.60
C ILE A 278 14.77 26.97 -35.55
N ALA A 279 13.52 26.64 -35.23
CA ALA A 279 13.21 25.57 -34.30
C ALA A 279 13.77 24.22 -34.79
N GLN A 280 13.61 23.91 -36.08
CA GLN A 280 14.16 22.69 -36.68
C GLN A 280 15.70 22.68 -36.66
N GLU A 281 16.34 23.80 -36.98
CA GLU A 281 17.80 23.95 -36.87
C GLU A 281 18.26 23.67 -35.44
N ILE A 282 17.65 24.34 -34.45
CA ILE A 282 18.02 24.22 -33.03
C ILE A 282 17.76 22.83 -32.47
N LEU A 283 16.66 22.17 -32.85
CA LEU A 283 16.33 20.84 -32.33
C LEU A 283 17.27 19.73 -32.86
N HIS A 284 17.88 19.96 -34.03
CA HIS A 284 18.78 18.99 -34.71
C HIS A 284 20.26 19.38 -34.63
N GLN A 285 20.60 20.54 -34.05
CA GLN A 285 22.00 20.91 -33.88
C GLN A 285 22.67 20.05 -32.82
N SER A 286 23.97 19.80 -32.99
CA SER A 286 24.81 19.14 -32.00
C SER A 286 24.94 19.99 -30.73
N LEU A 287 24.72 19.39 -29.56
CA LEU A 287 24.86 20.03 -28.26
C LEU A 287 25.98 19.35 -27.46
N ALA A 288 26.92 20.14 -26.94
CA ALA A 288 28.08 19.61 -26.20
C ALA A 288 27.66 18.93 -24.89
N GLU A 289 26.64 19.48 -24.23
CA GLU A 289 26.03 18.93 -23.02
C GLU A 289 25.37 17.56 -23.23
N LEU A 290 25.10 17.19 -24.48
CA LEU A 290 24.52 15.92 -24.89
C LEU A 290 25.53 15.07 -25.70
N GLU A 291 26.82 15.22 -25.40
CA GLU A 291 27.91 14.43 -26.01
C GLU A 291 27.95 14.54 -27.55
N GLY A 292 27.56 15.72 -28.07
CA GLY A 292 27.54 16.00 -29.50
C GLY A 292 26.27 15.54 -30.22
N LYS A 293 25.30 14.96 -29.51
CA LYS A 293 23.97 14.63 -30.07
C LYS A 293 23.06 15.85 -30.07
N SER A 294 22.04 15.81 -30.91
CA SER A 294 20.96 16.79 -30.86
C SER A 294 19.96 16.51 -29.74
N TRP A 295 19.11 17.49 -29.45
CA TRP A 295 18.07 17.34 -28.42
C TRP A 295 17.08 16.24 -28.80
N ILE A 296 16.64 16.19 -30.07
CA ILE A 296 15.72 15.17 -30.56
C ILE A 296 16.33 13.76 -30.48
N GLU A 297 17.58 13.60 -30.91
CA GLU A 297 18.28 12.30 -30.84
C GLU A 297 18.38 11.83 -29.40
N SER A 298 18.82 12.71 -28.49
CA SER A 298 18.99 12.38 -27.08
C SER A 298 17.68 12.02 -26.39
N PHE A 299 16.59 12.73 -26.71
CA PHE A 299 15.26 12.40 -26.17
C PHE A 299 14.76 11.06 -26.72
N ARG A 300 14.91 10.80 -28.02
CA ARG A 300 14.52 9.53 -28.63
C ARG A 300 15.29 8.35 -28.03
N GLU A 301 16.60 8.49 -27.84
CA GLU A 301 17.43 7.48 -27.19
C GLU A 301 16.99 7.23 -25.75
N ALA A 302 16.70 8.28 -24.98
CA ALA A 302 16.24 8.13 -23.59
C ALA A 302 14.89 7.39 -23.50
N VAL A 303 13.95 7.67 -24.40
CA VAL A 303 12.66 6.96 -24.47
C VAL A 303 12.85 5.50 -24.93
N ASN A 304 13.78 5.23 -25.86
CA ASN A 304 14.13 3.87 -26.26
C ASN A 304 14.76 3.07 -25.13
N GLU A 305 15.71 3.65 -24.40
CA GLU A 305 16.29 3.03 -23.20
C GLU A 305 15.19 2.68 -22.19
N ALA A 306 14.19 3.56 -22.05
CA ALA A 306 13.04 3.29 -21.20
C ALA A 306 12.25 2.06 -21.63
N LYS A 307 11.97 1.96 -22.92
CA LYS A 307 11.30 0.80 -23.49
C LYS A 307 12.10 -0.47 -23.31
N GLU A 308 13.40 -0.45 -23.61
CA GLU A 308 14.26 -1.64 -23.50
C GLU A 308 14.28 -2.20 -22.07
N LYS A 309 14.34 -1.34 -21.04
CA LYS A 309 14.32 -1.82 -19.64
C LYS A 309 12.95 -2.34 -19.20
N LEU A 310 11.87 -1.78 -19.74
CA LEU A 310 10.53 -2.31 -19.51
C LEU A 310 10.36 -3.69 -20.19
N ASP A 311 10.84 -3.83 -21.42
CA ASP A 311 10.81 -5.08 -22.18
C ASP A 311 11.64 -6.18 -21.47
N GLN A 312 12.81 -5.85 -20.91
CA GLN A 312 13.62 -6.76 -20.08
C GLN A 312 12.88 -7.28 -18.85
N GLN A 313 11.95 -6.49 -18.31
CA GLN A 313 11.11 -6.87 -17.17
C GLN A 313 9.79 -7.52 -17.60
N GLY A 314 9.53 -7.65 -18.90
CA GLY A 314 8.26 -8.15 -19.44
C GLY A 314 7.08 -7.24 -19.13
N ILE A 315 7.30 -5.92 -19.02
CA ILE A 315 6.30 -4.93 -18.62
C ILE A 315 5.90 -4.10 -19.83
N VAL A 316 4.61 -4.07 -20.14
CA VAL A 316 4.02 -3.10 -21.08
C VAL A 316 3.25 -2.06 -20.26
N PRO A 317 3.58 -0.77 -20.33
CA PRO A 317 2.85 0.26 -19.57
C PRO A 317 1.48 0.52 -20.22
N LYS A 318 0.38 0.47 -19.45
CA LYS A 318 -0.94 0.82 -20.00
C LYS A 318 -1.10 2.31 -20.25
N VAL A 319 -0.37 3.12 -19.49
CA VAL A 319 -0.39 4.59 -19.62
C VAL A 319 1.03 5.11 -19.55
N LEU A 320 1.35 6.01 -20.47
CA LEU A 320 2.56 6.82 -20.45
C LEU A 320 2.14 8.26 -20.13
N LEU A 321 2.32 8.69 -18.88
CA LEU A 321 1.96 10.01 -18.40
C LEU A 321 3.14 10.96 -18.63
N MET A 322 2.95 11.98 -19.47
CA MET A 322 3.98 13.00 -19.73
C MET A 322 3.71 14.23 -18.86
N THR A 323 4.72 14.66 -18.10
CA THR A 323 4.68 15.84 -17.24
C THR A 323 5.89 16.75 -17.54
N GLY A 324 5.95 17.90 -16.85
CA GLY A 324 6.94 18.95 -17.09
C GLY A 324 6.58 19.85 -18.27
N GLY A 325 6.93 21.13 -18.20
CA GLY A 325 6.48 22.12 -19.19
C GLY A 325 6.86 21.78 -20.64
N ALA A 326 7.95 21.03 -20.84
CA ALA A 326 8.44 20.65 -22.15
C ALA A 326 7.61 19.55 -22.83
N SER A 327 6.78 18.81 -22.08
CA SER A 327 5.80 17.87 -22.63
C SER A 327 4.74 18.52 -23.53
N ARG A 328 4.61 19.86 -23.48
CA ARG A 328 3.78 20.64 -24.40
C ARG A 328 4.31 20.63 -25.84
N MET A 329 5.60 20.37 -26.03
CA MET A 329 6.20 20.33 -27.37
C MET A 329 5.71 19.09 -28.11
N LYS A 330 4.94 19.28 -29.19
CA LYS A 330 4.20 18.21 -29.88
C LYS A 330 5.08 17.00 -30.26
N PHE A 331 6.29 17.26 -30.74
CA PHE A 331 7.21 16.21 -31.18
C PHE A 331 7.63 15.26 -30.07
N THR A 332 7.66 15.69 -28.79
CA THR A 332 7.99 14.80 -27.67
C THR A 332 6.94 13.70 -27.51
N ARG A 333 5.66 14.07 -27.64
CA ARG A 333 4.54 13.13 -27.64
C ARG A 333 4.61 12.18 -28.83
N GLU A 334 4.89 12.71 -30.02
CA GLU A 334 5.01 11.90 -31.23
C GLU A 334 6.12 10.84 -31.11
N ILE A 335 7.26 11.20 -30.52
CA ILE A 335 8.35 10.24 -30.24
C ILE A 335 7.91 9.15 -29.26
N CYS A 336 7.21 9.51 -28.17
CA CYS A 336 6.68 8.53 -27.22
C CYS A 336 5.65 7.59 -27.89
N GLU A 337 4.74 8.12 -28.70
CA GLU A 337 3.73 7.33 -29.44
C GLU A 337 4.36 6.40 -30.48
N GLU A 338 5.46 6.83 -31.12
CA GLU A 338 6.20 6.00 -32.08
C GLU A 338 6.93 4.84 -31.39
N ILE A 339 7.55 5.09 -30.24
CA ILE A 339 8.35 4.09 -29.52
C ILE A 339 7.45 3.11 -28.74
N PHE A 340 6.29 3.57 -28.25
CA PHE A 340 5.29 2.73 -27.58
C PHE A 340 4.03 2.55 -28.45
N PRO A 341 4.12 1.75 -29.54
CA PRO A 341 3.02 1.60 -30.51
C PRO A 341 1.92 0.63 -30.03
N GLU A 342 2.08 0.01 -28.87
CA GLU A 342 1.14 -1.01 -28.39
C GLU A 342 -0.28 -0.41 -28.22
N PRO A 343 -1.34 -1.02 -28.76
CA PRO A 343 -2.70 -0.46 -28.70
C PRO A 343 -3.24 -0.25 -27.28
N GLU A 344 -2.69 -0.98 -26.31
CA GLU A 344 -3.05 -0.90 -24.90
C GLU A 344 -2.35 0.26 -24.18
N THR A 345 -1.26 0.80 -24.74
CA THR A 345 -0.48 1.90 -24.20
C THR A 345 -1.08 3.24 -24.62
N GLN A 346 -1.48 4.05 -23.66
CA GLN A 346 -2.00 5.39 -23.92
C GLN A 346 -1.01 6.46 -23.51
N VAL A 347 -0.49 7.22 -24.48
CA VAL A 347 0.35 8.40 -24.23
C VAL A 347 -0.55 9.58 -23.86
N ARG A 348 -0.33 10.13 -22.66
CA ARG A 348 -1.19 11.17 -22.06
C ARG A 348 -0.33 12.32 -21.52
N PRO A 349 -0.18 13.44 -22.25
CA PRO A 349 0.40 14.65 -21.70
C PRO A 349 -0.53 15.29 -20.69
N ASP A 350 0.03 15.87 -19.62
CA ASP A 350 -0.74 16.69 -18.70
C ASP A 350 -1.17 18.00 -19.39
N PRO A 351 -2.44 18.42 -19.32
CA PRO A 351 -2.89 19.71 -19.86
C PRO A 351 -2.32 20.94 -19.13
N GLU A 352 -1.97 20.80 -17.84
CA GLU A 352 -1.45 21.89 -17.00
C GLU A 352 -0.20 21.43 -16.22
N PRO A 353 0.89 21.06 -16.92
CA PRO A 353 2.09 20.48 -16.31
C PRO A 353 2.72 21.40 -15.27
N GLU A 354 2.62 22.72 -15.43
CA GLU A 354 3.15 23.73 -14.50
C GLU A 354 2.41 23.77 -13.14
N ARG A 355 1.25 23.12 -13.01
CA ARG A 355 0.49 22.99 -11.75
C ARG A 355 0.47 21.57 -11.22
N CYS A 356 0.74 20.60 -12.10
CA CYS A 356 0.56 19.17 -11.85
C CYS A 356 1.30 18.71 -10.60
N ILE A 357 2.57 19.09 -10.47
CA ILE A 357 3.42 18.68 -9.36
C ILE A 357 2.96 19.30 -8.04
N ALA A 358 2.70 20.61 -7.98
CA ALA A 358 2.23 21.26 -6.75
C ALA A 358 0.92 20.64 -6.23
N LEU A 359 -0.06 20.45 -7.12
CA LEU A 359 -1.33 19.79 -6.78
C LEU A 359 -1.09 18.34 -6.32
N GLY A 360 -0.25 17.60 -7.04
CA GLY A 360 0.14 16.24 -6.72
C GLY A 360 0.79 16.11 -5.34
N LEU A 361 1.69 17.02 -4.99
CA LEU A 361 2.36 17.04 -3.69
C LEU A 361 1.37 17.27 -2.54
N ALA A 362 0.41 18.19 -2.72
CA ALA A 362 -0.65 18.41 -1.73
C ALA A 362 -1.51 17.14 -1.53
N ARG A 363 -1.87 16.44 -2.63
CA ARG A 363 -2.60 15.17 -2.59
C ARG A 363 -1.80 14.07 -1.91
N VAL A 364 -0.52 13.90 -2.28
CA VAL A 364 0.39 12.94 -1.64
C VAL A 364 0.43 13.15 -0.15
N GLY A 365 0.55 14.41 0.29
CA GLY A 365 0.56 14.73 1.71
C GLY A 365 -0.73 14.36 2.41
N ARG A 366 -1.87 14.72 1.83
CA ARG A 366 -3.19 14.35 2.37
C ARG A 366 -3.33 12.84 2.46
N TRP A 367 -3.01 12.12 1.38
CA TRP A 367 -3.10 10.67 1.32
C TRP A 367 -2.20 10.00 2.37
N ASP A 368 -0.93 10.42 2.50
CA ASP A 368 0.01 9.87 3.49
C ASP A 368 -0.54 10.03 4.92
N LEU A 369 -1.05 11.22 5.25
CA LEU A 369 -1.58 11.51 6.59
C LEU A 369 -2.87 10.74 6.88
N ARG A 370 -3.81 10.71 5.92
CA ARG A 370 -5.07 9.98 6.07
C ARG A 370 -4.84 8.47 6.13
N ALA A 371 -3.93 7.94 5.32
CA ALA A 371 -3.57 6.52 5.33
C ALA A 371 -2.92 6.10 6.66
N ALA A 372 -2.01 6.93 7.20
CA ALA A 372 -1.43 6.69 8.51
C ALA A 372 -2.51 6.72 9.62
N ALA A 373 -3.35 7.75 9.63
CA ALA A 373 -4.43 7.87 10.62
C ALA A 373 -5.45 6.72 10.52
N PHE A 374 -5.75 6.25 9.30
CA PHE A 374 -6.62 5.08 9.09
C PHE A 374 -6.01 3.80 9.68
N LYS A 375 -4.73 3.55 9.39
CA LYS A 375 -4.00 2.40 9.96
C LYS A 375 -3.96 2.50 11.49
N ASP A 376 -3.73 3.69 12.03
CA ASP A 376 -3.71 3.91 13.48
C ASP A 376 -5.09 3.66 14.12
N GLU A 377 -6.20 4.07 13.51
CA GLU A 377 -7.54 3.75 14.00
C GLU A 377 -7.85 2.26 13.97
N ILE A 378 -7.44 1.56 12.91
CA ILE A 378 -7.58 0.11 12.82
C ILE A 378 -6.73 -0.58 13.89
N ASN A 379 -5.48 -0.17 14.07
CA ASN A 379 -4.62 -0.70 15.12
C ASN A 379 -5.19 -0.44 16.53
N ASN A 380 -5.73 0.76 16.78
CA ASN A 380 -6.39 1.09 18.03
C ASN A 380 -7.63 0.23 18.28
N LEU A 381 -8.43 -0.06 17.26
CA LEU A 381 -9.56 -1.00 17.35
C LEU A 381 -9.06 -2.41 17.69
N LEU A 382 -8.01 -2.87 17.01
CA LEU A 382 -7.41 -4.20 17.19
C LEU A 382 -6.78 -4.40 18.57
N ASP A 383 -6.16 -3.35 19.12
CA ASP A 383 -5.52 -3.37 20.43
C ASP A 383 -6.51 -3.01 21.56
N SER A 384 -7.73 -2.61 21.22
CA SER A 384 -8.78 -2.34 22.19
C SER A 384 -9.28 -3.63 22.86
N LYS A 385 -9.82 -3.48 24.08
CA LYS A 385 -10.55 -4.57 24.73
C LYS A 385 -11.84 -4.96 24.00
N GLN A 386 -12.33 -4.13 23.06
CA GLN A 386 -13.60 -4.35 22.38
C GLN A 386 -13.55 -5.59 21.50
N LEU A 387 -12.48 -5.77 20.71
CA LEU A 387 -12.31 -6.96 19.87
C LEU A 387 -12.23 -8.24 20.71
N LYS A 388 -11.44 -8.20 21.80
CA LYS A 388 -11.33 -9.31 22.73
C LYS A 388 -12.68 -9.66 23.37
N GLN A 389 -13.42 -8.66 23.84
CA GLN A 389 -14.75 -8.83 24.44
C GLN A 389 -15.79 -9.34 23.44
N LEU A 390 -15.72 -8.89 22.18
CA LEU A 390 -16.57 -9.39 21.10
C LEU A 390 -16.34 -10.88 20.87
N ILE A 391 -15.09 -11.31 20.77
CA ILE A 391 -14.72 -12.72 20.60
C ILE A 391 -15.15 -13.51 21.83
N GLU A 392 -14.74 -13.08 23.03
CA GLU A 392 -15.09 -13.70 24.33
C GLU A 392 -16.60 -13.97 24.47
N ARG A 393 -17.44 -13.03 24.04
CA ARG A 393 -18.91 -13.13 24.11
C ARG A 393 -19.46 -14.27 23.25
N HIS A 394 -18.86 -14.52 22.09
CA HIS A 394 -19.39 -15.43 21.07
C HIS A 394 -18.65 -16.77 20.97
N ILE A 395 -17.51 -16.95 21.64
CA ILE A 395 -16.82 -18.25 21.73
C ILE A 395 -17.71 -19.38 22.28
N PRO A 396 -18.57 -19.18 23.30
CA PRO A 396 -19.46 -20.24 23.76
C PRO A 396 -20.34 -20.81 22.64
N GLU A 397 -20.83 -19.97 21.73
CA GLU A 397 -21.62 -20.44 20.60
C GLU A 397 -20.79 -21.21 19.56
N LEU A 398 -19.51 -20.87 19.39
CA LEU A 398 -18.59 -21.64 18.54
C LEU A 398 -18.39 -23.05 19.12
N ILE A 399 -18.19 -23.14 20.43
CA ILE A 399 -18.06 -24.43 21.14
C ILE A 399 -19.31 -25.28 20.91
N GLU A 400 -20.51 -24.71 21.06
CA GLU A 400 -21.77 -25.41 20.79
C GLU A 400 -21.86 -25.95 19.36
N ARG A 401 -21.51 -25.11 18.37
CA ARG A 401 -21.54 -25.49 16.94
C ARG A 401 -20.54 -26.59 16.59
N LEU A 402 -19.41 -26.64 17.28
CA LEU A 402 -18.39 -27.67 17.08
C LEU A 402 -18.72 -28.98 17.81
N THR A 403 -19.43 -28.90 18.94
CA THR A 403 -19.65 -30.04 19.84
C THR A 403 -20.39 -31.20 19.16
N GLN A 404 -21.53 -30.95 18.52
CA GLN A 404 -22.33 -32.02 17.91
C GLN A 404 -21.60 -32.69 16.72
N PRO A 405 -21.13 -31.97 15.68
CA PRO A 405 -20.47 -32.60 14.53
C PRO A 405 -19.19 -33.36 14.92
N LEU A 406 -18.45 -32.87 15.91
CA LEU A 406 -17.25 -33.56 16.40
C LEU A 406 -17.61 -34.82 17.19
N SER A 407 -18.68 -34.76 18.00
CA SER A 407 -19.14 -35.91 18.78
C SER A 407 -19.68 -37.04 17.91
N GLU A 408 -20.56 -36.72 16.96
CA GLU A 408 -21.05 -37.67 15.95
C GLU A 408 -19.91 -38.30 15.16
N GLY A 409 -18.92 -37.48 14.78
CA GLY A 409 -17.72 -37.91 14.08
C GLY A 409 -16.87 -38.91 14.87
N LEU A 410 -16.66 -38.67 16.17
CA LEU A 410 -15.95 -39.59 17.06
C LEU A 410 -16.74 -40.87 17.32
N ILE A 411 -18.06 -40.77 17.50
CA ILE A 411 -18.93 -41.93 17.69
C ILE A 411 -18.84 -42.87 16.49
N GLU A 412 -19.04 -42.34 15.27
CA GLU A 412 -19.08 -43.17 14.07
C GLU A 412 -17.68 -43.66 13.64
N ASN A 413 -16.66 -42.80 13.66
CA ASN A 413 -15.35 -43.13 13.08
C ASN A 413 -14.37 -43.76 14.06
N VAL A 414 -14.58 -43.60 15.38
CA VAL A 414 -13.67 -44.11 16.42
C VAL A 414 -14.37 -45.16 17.27
N ILE A 415 -15.47 -44.82 17.93
CA ILE A 415 -16.09 -45.69 18.94
C ILE A 415 -16.76 -46.89 18.27
N LYS A 416 -17.65 -46.66 17.31
CA LYS A 416 -18.34 -47.72 16.58
C LYS A 416 -17.36 -48.60 15.81
N ARG A 417 -16.35 -47.98 15.19
CA ARG A 417 -15.28 -48.70 14.49
C ARG A 417 -14.45 -49.55 15.46
N GLY A 418 -14.01 -49.01 16.58
CA GLY A 418 -13.25 -49.73 17.60
C GLY A 418 -14.03 -50.90 18.18
N LEU A 419 -15.32 -50.71 18.51
CA LEU A 419 -16.20 -51.78 18.99
C LEU A 419 -16.36 -52.89 17.95
N LYS A 420 -16.53 -52.54 16.66
CA LYS A 420 -16.57 -53.52 15.56
C LYS A 420 -15.23 -54.23 15.37
N ASP A 421 -14.10 -53.54 15.51
CA ASP A 421 -12.78 -54.16 15.39
C ASP A 421 -12.51 -55.14 16.55
N TRP A 422 -13.00 -54.84 17.77
CA TRP A 422 -12.99 -55.78 18.89
C TRP A 422 -13.95 -56.96 18.67
N GLN A 423 -15.19 -56.70 18.25
CA GLN A 423 -16.19 -57.72 17.91
C GLN A 423 -15.67 -58.72 16.86
N ASN A 424 -14.95 -58.22 15.85
CA ASN A 424 -14.37 -59.00 14.76
C ASN A 424 -12.97 -59.57 15.06
N ASN A 425 -12.55 -59.59 16.33
CA ASN A 425 -11.31 -60.20 16.79
C ASN A 425 -10.01 -59.57 16.23
N LYS A 426 -10.05 -58.30 15.82
CA LYS A 426 -8.82 -57.55 15.43
C LYS A 426 -8.08 -56.97 16.63
N ILE A 427 -8.80 -56.72 17.73
CA ILE A 427 -8.27 -56.18 19.00
C ILE A 427 -8.48 -57.23 20.08
N ARG A 428 -7.45 -57.62 20.85
CA ARG A 428 -7.56 -58.77 21.77
C ARG A 428 -8.16 -58.41 23.12
N THR A 429 -7.59 -57.43 23.82
CA THR A 429 -8.05 -57.04 25.16
C THR A 429 -8.87 -55.74 25.15
N LEU A 430 -9.59 -55.46 26.24
CA LEU A 430 -10.27 -54.17 26.41
C LEU A 430 -9.27 -53.02 26.66
N ALA A 431 -8.10 -53.31 27.23
CA ALA A 431 -7.01 -52.33 27.32
C ALA A 431 -6.45 -51.96 25.93
N ASP A 432 -6.29 -52.94 25.04
CA ASP A 432 -5.89 -52.69 23.64
C ASP A 432 -6.97 -51.90 22.88
N LEU A 433 -8.25 -52.17 23.18
CA LEU A 433 -9.38 -51.41 22.64
C LEU A 433 -9.31 -49.95 23.05
N GLU A 434 -9.05 -49.69 24.33
CA GLU A 434 -8.87 -48.33 24.84
C GLU A 434 -7.76 -47.61 24.07
N ASN A 435 -6.55 -48.17 24.04
CA ASN A 435 -5.40 -47.55 23.39
C ASN A 435 -5.58 -47.39 21.88
N GLY A 436 -6.25 -48.36 21.23
CA GLY A 436 -6.62 -48.31 19.83
C GLY A 436 -7.59 -47.16 19.52
N MET A 437 -8.64 -47.00 20.33
CA MET A 437 -9.58 -45.88 20.22
C MET A 437 -8.89 -44.54 20.45
N LYS A 438 -7.93 -44.45 21.39
CA LYS A 438 -7.13 -43.23 21.61
C LYS A 438 -6.37 -42.81 20.36
N THR A 439 -5.65 -43.76 19.76
CA THR A 439 -4.86 -43.53 18.54
C THR A 439 -5.77 -43.16 17.36
N GLN A 440 -6.89 -43.86 17.19
CA GLN A 440 -7.85 -43.59 16.13
C GLN A 440 -8.53 -42.23 16.28
N ALA A 441 -8.84 -41.81 17.51
CA ALA A 441 -9.35 -40.48 17.79
C ALA A 441 -8.36 -39.39 17.37
N GLN A 442 -7.08 -39.55 17.71
CA GLN A 442 -6.05 -38.62 17.27
C GLN A 442 -5.95 -38.55 15.73
N GLN A 443 -5.88 -39.69 15.06
CA GLN A 443 -5.82 -39.75 13.59
C GLN A 443 -7.05 -39.14 12.91
N TRP A 444 -8.23 -39.36 13.47
CA TRP A 444 -9.46 -38.79 12.94
C TRP A 444 -9.45 -37.26 13.07
N MET A 445 -8.95 -36.73 14.19
CA MET A 445 -8.89 -35.28 14.42
C MET A 445 -7.89 -34.58 13.51
N GLU A 446 -6.81 -35.26 13.13
CA GLU A 446 -5.83 -34.78 12.16
C GLU A 446 -6.29 -34.94 10.69
N SER A 447 -7.43 -35.57 10.43
CA SER A 447 -7.91 -35.87 9.08
C SER A 447 -8.51 -34.66 8.36
N ASP A 448 -8.39 -34.62 7.03
CA ASP A 448 -8.97 -33.57 6.19
C ASP A 448 -10.49 -33.44 6.35
N ARG A 449 -11.18 -34.55 6.65
CA ARG A 449 -12.61 -34.54 6.93
C ARG A 449 -12.95 -33.72 8.18
N THR A 450 -12.20 -33.91 9.26
CA THR A 450 -12.39 -33.12 10.48
C THR A 450 -12.02 -31.67 10.25
N ARG A 451 -10.95 -31.40 9.47
CA ARG A 451 -10.62 -30.03 9.07
C ARG A 451 -11.78 -29.34 8.36
N GLN A 452 -12.40 -30.03 7.40
CA GLN A 452 -13.55 -29.50 6.68
C GLN A 452 -14.75 -29.22 7.60
N ILE A 453 -15.03 -30.10 8.56
CA ILE A 453 -16.10 -29.89 9.56
C ILE A 453 -15.83 -28.63 10.36
N ILE A 454 -14.63 -28.51 10.95
CA ILE A 454 -14.26 -27.37 11.79
C ILE A 454 -14.30 -26.08 10.97
N ASN A 455 -13.70 -26.07 9.78
CA ASN A 455 -13.70 -24.89 8.89
C ASN A 455 -15.14 -24.45 8.56
N THR A 456 -16.02 -25.39 8.22
CA THR A 456 -17.43 -25.09 7.90
C THR A 456 -18.16 -24.46 9.09
N GLN A 457 -17.97 -24.99 10.29
CA GLN A 457 -18.61 -24.45 11.50
C GLN A 457 -18.04 -23.09 11.90
N CYS A 458 -16.72 -22.91 11.79
CA CYS A 458 -16.05 -21.64 12.07
C CYS A 458 -16.49 -20.53 11.12
N ILE A 459 -16.61 -20.84 9.82
CA ILE A 459 -17.12 -19.91 8.80
C ILE A 459 -18.58 -19.52 9.11
N SER A 460 -19.44 -20.50 9.39
CA SER A 460 -20.84 -20.25 9.74
C SER A 460 -20.98 -19.40 11.01
N TRP A 461 -20.17 -19.70 12.02
CA TRP A 461 -20.11 -18.93 13.27
C TRP A 461 -19.65 -17.49 13.02
N PHE A 462 -18.55 -17.31 12.31
CA PHE A 462 -17.99 -15.99 12.00
C PHE A 462 -19.01 -15.12 11.26
N ASN A 463 -19.64 -15.65 10.20
CA ASN A 463 -20.62 -14.93 9.40
C ASN A 463 -21.86 -14.53 10.20
N SER A 464 -22.34 -15.44 11.06
CA SER A 464 -23.59 -15.20 11.80
C SER A 464 -23.42 -14.33 13.04
N LYS A 465 -22.22 -14.25 13.63
CA LYS A 465 -22.02 -13.63 14.95
C LYS A 465 -20.97 -12.54 14.98
N ILE A 466 -19.80 -12.78 14.41
CA ILE A 466 -18.67 -11.85 14.51
C ILE A 466 -18.76 -10.74 13.47
N GLN A 467 -19.10 -11.09 12.23
CA GLN A 467 -19.03 -10.17 11.10
C GLN A 467 -19.90 -8.92 11.28
N SER A 468 -21.16 -9.07 11.72
CA SER A 468 -22.08 -7.95 11.88
C SER A 468 -21.64 -6.97 12.97
N GLU A 469 -21.19 -7.46 14.12
CA GLU A 469 -20.69 -6.59 15.20
C GLU A 469 -19.34 -5.97 14.86
N LEU A 470 -18.44 -6.71 14.21
CA LEU A 470 -17.18 -6.15 13.71
C LEU A 470 -17.42 -5.06 12.66
N ALA A 471 -18.45 -5.21 11.82
CA ALA A 471 -18.87 -4.17 10.89
C ALA A 471 -19.41 -2.92 11.61
N GLN A 472 -20.03 -3.04 12.79
CA GLN A 472 -20.47 -1.88 13.57
C GLN A 472 -19.29 -1.03 14.09
N GLU A 473 -18.15 -1.66 14.36
CA GLU A 473 -16.92 -0.99 14.80
C GLU A 473 -16.09 -0.45 13.62
N THR A 474 -16.06 -1.16 12.49
CA THR A 474 -15.27 -0.77 11.30
C THR A 474 -16.01 0.18 10.35
N ASP A 475 -17.34 0.11 10.24
CA ASP A 475 -18.14 1.00 9.38
C ASP A 475 -17.97 2.50 9.72
N PRO A 476 -17.87 2.94 11.00
CA PRO A 476 -17.57 4.32 11.35
C PRO A 476 -16.18 4.76 10.87
N ILE A 477 -15.17 3.89 10.98
CA ILE A 477 -13.81 4.14 10.49
C ILE A 477 -13.86 4.31 8.96
N CYS A 478 -14.48 3.37 8.24
CA CYS A 478 -14.68 3.47 6.79
C CYS A 478 -15.36 4.78 6.38
N ARG A 479 -16.41 5.19 7.11
CA ARG A 479 -17.12 6.46 6.87
C ARG A 479 -16.25 7.68 7.11
N LYS A 480 -15.46 7.69 8.18
CA LYS A 480 -14.54 8.79 8.50
C LYS A 480 -13.53 9.00 7.38
N PHE A 481 -12.92 7.92 6.89
CA PHE A 481 -11.93 7.97 5.82
C PHE A 481 -12.52 7.96 4.41
N GLN A 482 -13.86 7.89 4.31
CA GLN A 482 -14.64 7.94 3.07
C GLN A 482 -14.33 6.80 2.09
N ILE A 483 -14.01 5.62 2.62
CA ILE A 483 -13.84 4.39 1.85
C ILE A 483 -15.12 3.55 1.87
N PRO A 484 -15.37 2.70 0.84
CA PRO A 484 -16.50 1.79 0.85
C PRO A 484 -16.49 0.89 2.09
N ARG A 485 -17.65 0.71 2.73
CA ARG A 485 -17.76 -0.17 3.91
C ARG A 485 -17.36 -1.61 3.60
N SER A 486 -17.60 -2.05 2.37
CA SER A 486 -17.19 -3.38 1.88
C SER A 486 -15.68 -3.60 1.95
N SER A 487 -14.86 -2.55 1.98
CA SER A 487 -13.39 -2.66 2.02
C SER A 487 -12.87 -3.35 3.28
N LEU A 488 -13.53 -3.18 4.43
CA LEU A 488 -13.17 -3.86 5.68
C LEU A 488 -14.11 -5.03 6.03
N ARG A 489 -15.10 -5.31 5.18
CA ARG A 489 -15.98 -6.47 5.34
C ARG A 489 -15.34 -7.71 4.71
N PHE A 490 -15.70 -8.87 5.25
CA PHE A 490 -15.19 -10.17 4.81
C PHE A 490 -16.11 -10.87 3.79
N GLU A 491 -17.10 -10.16 3.24
CA GLU A 491 -18.03 -10.63 2.22
C GLU A 491 -17.32 -10.69 0.85
N GLU A 492 -17.34 -11.85 0.17
CA GLU A 492 -17.04 -11.92 -1.27
C GLU A 492 -18.33 -11.83 -2.10
N GLY A 493 -18.44 -10.81 -2.94
CA GLY A 493 -19.54 -10.74 -3.91
C GLY A 493 -20.95 -10.75 -3.28
N ILE A 494 -21.97 -11.07 -4.08
CA ILE A 494 -23.40 -10.96 -3.72
C ILE A 494 -23.84 -12.08 -2.74
N ASP A 495 -22.95 -13.01 -2.37
CA ASP A 495 -23.26 -14.10 -1.44
C ASP A 495 -22.65 -13.87 -0.06
N PRO A 496 -23.42 -13.39 0.93
CA PRO A 496 -22.96 -13.19 2.31
C PRO A 496 -22.59 -14.51 3.03
N GLY A 497 -22.70 -15.66 2.38
CA GLY A 497 -22.28 -16.97 2.91
C GLY A 497 -20.78 -17.28 2.77
N VAL A 498 -20.02 -16.52 1.97
CA VAL A 498 -18.60 -16.82 1.66
C VAL A 498 -17.67 -15.84 2.37
N VAL A 499 -16.87 -16.37 3.31
CA VAL A 499 -15.74 -15.64 3.92
C VAL A 499 -14.57 -15.68 2.95
N ASN A 500 -13.83 -14.57 2.84
CA ASN A 500 -12.53 -14.53 2.19
C ASN A 500 -11.64 -15.73 2.64
N PRO A 501 -11.10 -16.55 1.73
CA PRO A 501 -10.25 -17.71 2.07
C PRO A 501 -9.03 -17.38 2.95
N GLU A 502 -8.69 -16.10 3.12
CA GLU A 502 -7.61 -15.65 4.00
C GLU A 502 -7.88 -15.81 5.51
N ILE A 503 -9.14 -15.96 5.96
CA ILE A 503 -9.42 -16.19 7.38
C ILE A 503 -9.32 -17.68 7.71
N SER A 504 -8.21 -18.10 8.33
CA SER A 504 -8.01 -19.50 8.74
C SER A 504 -8.25 -19.77 10.23
N ILE A 505 -9.43 -19.37 10.71
CA ILE A 505 -9.84 -19.63 12.10
C ILE A 505 -9.83 -21.13 12.42
N GLY A 506 -10.28 -21.98 11.49
CA GLY A 506 -10.36 -23.41 11.75
C GLY A 506 -8.98 -24.10 11.79
N ASP A 507 -8.02 -23.71 10.95
CA ASP A 507 -6.65 -24.25 11.03
C ASP A 507 -5.95 -23.79 12.33
N ALA A 508 -6.16 -22.54 12.75
CA ALA A 508 -5.63 -22.03 14.02
C ALA A 508 -6.17 -22.83 15.22
N ILE A 509 -7.45 -23.20 15.19
CA ILE A 509 -8.12 -24.04 16.21
C ILE A 509 -7.58 -25.47 16.19
N LEU A 510 -7.38 -26.04 15.00
CA LEU A 510 -6.87 -27.40 14.79
C LEU A 510 -5.44 -27.61 15.32
N ALA A 511 -4.57 -26.60 15.21
CA ALA A 511 -3.14 -26.78 15.46
C ALA A 511 -2.79 -27.14 16.91
N ASP A 512 -3.44 -26.55 17.92
CA ASP A 512 -3.10 -26.80 19.35
C ASP A 512 -4.30 -27.02 20.27
N THR A 513 -5.41 -26.31 20.04
CA THR A 513 -6.60 -26.36 20.93
C THR A 513 -7.31 -27.72 20.78
N VAL A 514 -7.38 -28.23 19.56
CA VAL A 514 -7.95 -29.55 19.25
C VAL A 514 -7.15 -30.69 19.88
N MET A 515 -5.82 -30.69 19.78
CA MET A 515 -4.97 -31.71 20.40
C MET A 515 -5.08 -31.72 21.93
N PHE A 516 -5.26 -30.54 22.53
CA PHE A 516 -5.58 -30.42 23.95
C PHE A 516 -6.93 -31.06 24.30
N ILE A 517 -8.00 -30.75 23.56
CA ILE A 517 -9.34 -31.31 23.79
C ILE A 517 -9.33 -32.83 23.62
N VAL A 518 -8.68 -33.33 22.58
CA VAL A 518 -8.56 -34.77 22.31
C VAL A 518 -7.87 -35.47 23.46
N ASN A 519 -6.72 -34.95 23.92
CA ASN A 519 -6.01 -35.49 25.08
C ASN A 519 -6.82 -35.44 26.37
N LEU A 520 -7.75 -34.50 26.50
CA LEU A 520 -8.52 -34.27 27.71
C LEU A 520 -9.85 -35.04 27.73
N VAL A 521 -10.47 -35.26 26.58
CA VAL A 521 -11.58 -36.22 26.40
C VAL A 521 -11.05 -37.64 26.57
N ILE A 522 -9.92 -37.96 25.92
CA ILE A 522 -9.23 -39.25 26.02
C ILE A 522 -8.66 -39.49 27.43
N GLY A 523 -8.04 -38.48 28.05
CA GLY A 523 -7.35 -38.56 29.34
C GLY A 523 -8.26 -38.34 30.55
N GLY A 524 -9.38 -37.63 30.40
CA GLY A 524 -10.44 -37.43 31.40
C GLY A 524 -11.30 -38.67 31.63
N GLY A 525 -10.97 -39.78 30.96
CA GLY A 525 -11.54 -41.07 31.23
C GLY A 525 -12.83 -41.39 30.48
N THR A 526 -13.28 -40.60 29.49
CA THR A 526 -14.51 -40.93 28.74
C THR A 526 -14.42 -42.26 28.00
N ILE A 527 -13.33 -42.53 27.27
CA ILE A 527 -13.05 -43.85 26.66
C ILE A 527 -12.95 -44.95 27.74
N GLY A 528 -12.41 -44.60 28.90
CA GLY A 528 -12.40 -45.47 30.08
C GLY A 528 -13.80 -45.75 30.64
N SER A 529 -14.67 -44.75 30.68
CA SER A 529 -16.06 -44.81 31.13
C SER A 529 -16.92 -45.62 30.16
N ILE A 530 -16.61 -45.58 28.86
CA ILE A 530 -17.23 -46.40 27.82
C ILE A 530 -16.91 -47.89 28.05
N ILE A 531 -15.63 -48.21 28.28
CA ILE A 531 -15.20 -49.56 28.66
C ILE A 531 -15.80 -49.94 30.02
N ALA A 532 -15.93 -49.00 30.94
CA ALA A 532 -16.58 -49.23 32.23
C ALA A 532 -18.08 -49.49 32.07
N LEU A 533 -18.80 -48.84 31.16
CA LEU A 533 -20.23 -49.05 30.88
C LEU A 533 -20.48 -50.43 30.28
N ILE A 534 -19.62 -50.82 29.32
CA ILE A 534 -19.51 -52.17 28.76
C ILE A 534 -19.34 -53.19 29.91
N LEU A 535 -18.49 -52.89 30.88
CA LEU A 535 -18.28 -53.73 32.07
C LEU A 535 -19.49 -53.68 33.04
N THR A 536 -20.00 -52.52 33.46
CA THR A 536 -20.93 -52.37 34.61
C THR A 536 -22.35 -52.87 34.36
N GLY A 537 -22.84 -52.86 33.12
CA GLY A 537 -24.24 -53.15 32.81
C GLY A 537 -24.54 -54.60 32.43
N HIS A 538 -23.74 -55.20 31.53
CA HIS A 538 -24.18 -56.43 30.82
C HIS A 538 -23.11 -57.50 30.57
N LEU A 539 -21.82 -57.19 30.73
CA LEU A 539 -20.75 -58.10 30.29
C LEU A 539 -19.83 -58.58 31.42
N THR A 540 -19.72 -57.85 32.54
CA THR A 540 -18.86 -58.29 33.67
C THR A 540 -19.25 -59.68 34.16
N TRP A 541 -20.55 -59.94 34.39
CA TRP A 541 -20.97 -61.23 34.94
C TRP A 541 -20.91 -62.37 33.92
N PRO A 542 -21.34 -62.22 32.66
CA PRO A 542 -21.12 -63.26 31.65
C PRO A 542 -19.64 -63.58 31.41
N ILE A 543 -18.77 -62.57 31.33
CA ILE A 543 -17.32 -62.76 31.14
C ILE A 543 -16.70 -63.41 32.40
N ALA A 544 -17.07 -62.94 33.60
CA ALA A 544 -16.59 -63.53 34.85
C ALA A 544 -17.14 -64.94 35.12
N LEU A 545 -18.36 -65.27 34.69
CA LEU A 545 -18.94 -66.61 34.81
C LEU A 545 -18.27 -67.62 33.90
N VAL A 546 -17.98 -67.22 32.66
CA VAL A 546 -17.37 -68.11 31.66
C VAL A 546 -15.86 -68.21 31.85
N TYR A 547 -15.20 -67.15 32.35
CA TYR A 547 -13.73 -67.05 32.42
C TYR A 547 -13.19 -66.79 33.83
N GLY A 548 -13.99 -66.97 34.89
CA GLY A 548 -13.62 -66.64 36.28
C GLY A 548 -12.34 -67.33 36.80
N VAL A 549 -11.90 -68.43 36.18
CA VAL A 549 -10.66 -69.14 36.54
C VAL A 549 -9.40 -68.29 36.29
N SER A 550 -9.36 -67.46 35.24
CA SER A 550 -8.20 -66.58 34.96
C SER A 550 -8.17 -65.36 35.89
N VAL A 551 -9.32 -64.89 36.37
CA VAL A 551 -9.42 -63.81 37.37
C VAL A 551 -9.00 -64.31 38.77
N LEU A 552 -9.34 -65.55 39.13
CA LEU A 552 -8.94 -66.19 40.39
C LEU A 552 -7.44 -66.54 40.45
N ALA A 553 -6.84 -66.91 39.31
CA ALA A 553 -5.41 -67.22 39.22
C ALA A 553 -4.49 -66.02 39.52
N ALA A 554 -5.01 -64.78 39.46
CA ALA A 554 -4.29 -63.56 39.75
C ALA A 554 -4.23 -63.18 41.25
N GLY A 555 -4.83 -63.98 42.16
CA GLY A 555 -4.72 -63.80 43.61
C GLY A 555 -5.48 -62.58 44.18
N VAL A 556 -6.49 -62.09 43.46
CA VAL A 556 -7.21 -60.85 43.78
C VAL A 556 -8.39 -61.11 44.71
N GLU A 557 -8.46 -60.36 45.81
CA GLU A 557 -9.62 -60.34 46.72
C GLU A 557 -10.89 -59.90 45.96
N ILE A 558 -11.94 -60.72 45.97
CA ILE A 558 -13.14 -60.56 45.11
C ILE A 558 -13.91 -59.30 45.51
N THR A 559 -13.59 -58.20 44.84
CA THR A 559 -14.27 -56.93 44.91
C THR A 559 -14.58 -56.50 43.49
N ARG A 560 -15.78 -55.95 43.27
CA ARG A 560 -16.30 -55.62 41.92
C ARG A 560 -15.33 -54.77 41.10
N SER A 561 -14.64 -53.83 41.74
CA SER A 561 -13.63 -52.95 41.10
C SER A 561 -12.38 -53.72 40.63
N LYS A 562 -11.76 -54.54 41.49
CA LYS A 562 -10.55 -55.29 41.12
C LYS A 562 -10.83 -56.39 40.07
N THR A 563 -12.05 -56.96 40.07
CA THR A 563 -12.50 -57.89 39.01
C THR A 563 -12.63 -57.20 37.66
N GLN A 564 -13.16 -55.99 37.62
CA GLN A 564 -13.27 -55.19 36.39
C GLN A 564 -11.90 -54.84 35.81
N GLU A 565 -10.96 -54.48 36.67
CA GLU A 565 -9.58 -54.13 36.28
C GLU A 565 -8.84 -55.34 35.69
N ALA A 566 -8.94 -56.51 36.33
CA ALA A 566 -8.35 -57.75 35.81
C ALA A 566 -8.97 -58.19 34.46
N ILE A 567 -10.28 -58.04 34.29
CA ILE A 567 -10.96 -58.34 33.01
C ILE A 567 -10.48 -57.37 31.92
N LYS A 568 -10.34 -56.09 32.24
CA LYS A 568 -9.91 -55.06 31.29
C LYS A 568 -8.50 -55.31 30.75
N GLU A 569 -7.55 -55.61 31.64
CA GLU A 569 -6.13 -55.70 31.30
C GLU A 569 -5.68 -57.08 30.81
N LYS A 570 -6.26 -58.17 31.34
CA LYS A 570 -5.65 -59.51 31.23
C LYS A 570 -6.53 -60.56 30.56
N VAL A 571 -7.79 -60.25 30.27
CA VAL A 571 -8.73 -61.23 29.70
C VAL A 571 -8.90 -61.00 28.21
N ASP A 572 -8.39 -61.95 27.41
CA ASP A 572 -8.72 -62.08 25.99
C ASP A 572 -10.04 -62.86 25.86
N VAL A 573 -11.14 -62.14 25.60
CA VAL A 573 -12.46 -62.74 25.43
C VAL A 573 -12.48 -63.53 24.11
N PRO A 574 -12.81 -64.83 24.08
CA PRO A 574 -12.85 -65.61 22.86
C PRO A 574 -13.79 -65.05 21.78
N SER A 575 -13.31 -65.04 20.54
CA SER A 575 -13.96 -64.41 19.38
C SER A 575 -15.42 -64.82 19.17
N TRP A 576 -15.75 -66.10 19.36
CA TRP A 576 -17.11 -66.64 19.18
C TRP A 576 -18.14 -66.02 20.14
N SER A 577 -17.70 -65.54 21.30
CA SER A 577 -18.60 -64.96 22.31
C SER A 577 -18.80 -63.45 22.11
N ARG A 578 -17.91 -62.77 21.40
CA ARG A 578 -17.92 -61.30 21.27
C ARG A 578 -19.13 -60.77 20.52
N SER A 579 -19.54 -61.43 19.43
CA SER A 579 -20.74 -61.06 18.66
C SER A 579 -22.06 -61.35 19.40
N MET A 580 -22.07 -62.33 20.30
CA MET A 580 -23.21 -62.64 21.17
C MET A 580 -23.32 -61.63 22.33
N LEU A 581 -22.18 -61.25 22.88
CA LEU A 581 -22.06 -60.28 23.97
C LEU A 581 -22.35 -58.85 23.47
N LEU A 582 -21.77 -58.47 22.33
CA LEU A 582 -21.87 -57.18 21.64
C LEU A 582 -22.40 -57.42 20.21
N SER A 583 -23.72 -57.51 20.06
CA SER A 583 -24.39 -57.53 18.75
C SER A 583 -24.38 -56.14 18.12
N ASP A 584 -24.60 -56.07 16.80
CA ASP A 584 -24.63 -54.78 16.09
C ASP A 584 -25.67 -53.82 16.67
N SER A 585 -26.87 -54.32 17.01
CA SER A 585 -27.91 -53.53 17.69
C SER A 585 -27.49 -52.99 19.06
N LYS A 586 -26.64 -53.73 19.80
CA LYS A 586 -26.09 -53.26 21.08
C LYS A 586 -25.00 -52.22 20.86
N ILE A 587 -24.17 -52.37 19.82
CA ILE A 587 -23.17 -51.37 19.45
C ILE A 587 -23.86 -50.05 19.10
N ASP A 588 -24.95 -50.10 18.32
CA ASP A 588 -25.71 -48.91 17.96
C ASP A 588 -26.37 -48.26 19.19
N SER A 589 -26.99 -49.06 20.07
CA SER A 589 -27.57 -48.58 21.34
C SER A 589 -26.52 -47.94 22.27
N ILE A 590 -25.33 -48.54 22.37
CA ILE A 590 -24.21 -47.98 23.14
C ILE A 590 -23.79 -46.63 22.53
N CYS A 591 -23.68 -46.54 21.20
CA CYS A 591 -23.35 -45.28 20.52
C CYS A 591 -24.41 -44.19 20.74
N GLU A 592 -25.70 -44.53 20.70
CA GLU A 592 -26.82 -43.61 20.94
C GLU A 592 -26.85 -43.09 22.38
N GLU A 593 -26.65 -43.96 23.38
CA GLU A 593 -26.58 -43.57 24.79
C GLU A 593 -25.36 -42.70 25.09
N MET A 594 -24.27 -42.90 24.34
CA MET A 594 -23.01 -42.20 24.56
C MET A 594 -22.94 -40.82 23.93
N ASN A 595 -23.61 -40.58 22.80
CA ASN A 595 -23.54 -39.30 22.12
C ASN A 595 -23.83 -38.08 23.04
N PRO A 596 -24.91 -38.05 23.84
CA PRO A 596 -25.17 -36.91 24.74
C PRO A 596 -24.13 -36.75 25.84
N GLU A 597 -23.52 -37.83 26.32
CA GLU A 597 -22.46 -37.77 27.33
C GLU A 597 -21.15 -37.24 26.75
N LEU A 598 -20.83 -37.63 25.52
CA LEU A 598 -19.67 -37.13 24.80
C LEU A 598 -19.81 -35.63 24.51
N GLU A 599 -20.98 -35.19 24.04
CA GLU A 599 -21.30 -33.78 23.84
C GLU A 599 -21.17 -32.97 25.14
N ARG A 600 -21.70 -33.50 26.25
CA ARG A 600 -21.58 -32.88 27.58
C ARG A 600 -20.13 -32.68 27.98
N VAL A 601 -19.30 -33.72 27.87
CA VAL A 601 -17.87 -33.63 28.23
C VAL A 601 -17.13 -32.68 27.30
N PHE A 602 -17.40 -32.68 25.99
CA PHE A 602 -16.80 -31.72 25.07
C PHE A 602 -17.10 -30.28 25.49
N ARG A 603 -18.35 -29.99 25.79
CA ARG A 603 -18.80 -28.66 26.23
C ARG A 603 -18.15 -28.25 27.53
N GLU A 604 -18.21 -29.10 28.56
CA GLU A 604 -17.63 -28.82 29.88
C GLU A 604 -16.13 -28.56 29.78
N GLN A 605 -15.39 -29.41 29.05
CA GLN A 605 -13.95 -29.25 28.96
C GLN A 605 -13.50 -28.03 28.16
N LEU A 606 -14.31 -27.58 27.20
CA LEU A 606 -14.04 -26.35 26.45
C LEU A 606 -14.44 -25.08 27.19
N MET A 607 -15.53 -25.12 27.97
CA MET A 607 -16.08 -23.96 28.66
C MET A 607 -15.51 -23.74 30.06
N GLU A 608 -15.26 -24.81 30.81
CA GLU A 608 -14.79 -24.74 32.21
C GLU A 608 -13.26 -24.67 32.31
N ASN A 609 -12.54 -25.10 31.27
CA ASN A 609 -11.10 -24.97 31.21
C ASN A 609 -10.71 -23.56 30.76
N GLN A 610 -10.50 -22.67 31.73
CA GLN A 610 -10.17 -21.27 31.49
C GLN A 610 -8.93 -21.10 30.58
N GLN A 611 -7.91 -21.98 30.71
CA GLN A 611 -6.70 -21.91 29.88
C GLN A 611 -7.00 -22.23 28.41
N ALA A 612 -7.79 -23.26 28.12
CA ALA A 612 -8.18 -23.59 26.76
C ALA A 612 -9.11 -22.55 26.14
N PHE A 613 -10.04 -22.00 26.94
CA PHE A 613 -10.94 -20.95 26.52
C PHE A 613 -10.16 -19.66 26.15
N ASP A 614 -9.25 -19.23 27.02
CA ASP A 614 -8.39 -18.06 26.80
C ASP A 614 -7.48 -18.23 25.58
N GLU A 615 -6.93 -19.44 25.38
CA GLU A 615 -6.11 -19.76 24.21
C GLU A 615 -6.90 -19.72 22.90
N LEU A 616 -8.14 -20.21 22.91
CA LEU A 616 -9.04 -20.14 21.76
C LEU A 616 -9.36 -18.68 21.39
N ILE A 617 -9.70 -17.84 22.38
CA ILE A 617 -9.91 -16.40 22.18
C ILE A 617 -8.68 -15.75 21.57
N ARG A 618 -7.50 -16.05 22.11
CA ARG A 618 -6.23 -15.47 21.67
C ARG A 618 -5.95 -15.79 20.20
N LYS A 619 -6.13 -17.04 19.79
CA LYS A 619 -5.89 -17.50 18.41
C LYS A 619 -6.89 -16.89 17.41
N VAL A 620 -8.18 -16.94 17.73
CA VAL A 620 -9.21 -16.31 16.89
C VAL A 620 -8.96 -14.81 16.74
N GLY A 621 -8.56 -14.14 17.83
CA GLY A 621 -8.20 -12.73 17.81
C GLY A 621 -6.99 -12.42 16.93
N GLN A 622 -5.96 -13.28 16.93
CA GLN A 622 -4.78 -13.11 16.09
C GLN A 622 -5.10 -13.25 14.60
N GLU A 623 -5.85 -14.27 14.20
CA GLU A 623 -6.27 -14.47 12.81
C GLU A 623 -7.12 -13.31 12.30
N LEU A 624 -8.10 -12.87 13.11
CA LEU A 624 -8.95 -11.74 12.75
C LEU A 624 -8.15 -10.43 12.65
N LYS A 625 -7.16 -10.25 13.52
CA LYS A 625 -6.24 -9.11 13.48
C LYS A 625 -5.44 -9.10 12.18
N GLN A 626 -4.85 -10.23 11.80
CA GLN A 626 -4.08 -10.35 10.55
C GLN A 626 -4.96 -10.08 9.32
N ALA A 627 -6.15 -10.67 9.27
CA ALA A 627 -7.06 -10.49 8.14
C ALA A 627 -7.57 -9.04 8.01
N LEU A 628 -7.84 -8.35 9.14
CA LEU A 628 -8.23 -6.94 9.11
C LEU A 628 -7.08 -6.03 8.70
N ILE A 629 -5.85 -6.31 9.12
CA ILE A 629 -4.65 -5.57 8.69
C ILE A 629 -4.46 -5.71 7.18
N ALA A 630 -4.56 -6.93 6.62
CA ALA A 630 -4.45 -7.16 5.19
C ALA A 630 -5.50 -6.36 4.41
N LYS A 631 -6.78 -6.41 4.83
CA LYS A 631 -7.84 -5.57 4.24
C LYS A 631 -7.59 -4.08 4.37
N ALA A 632 -7.06 -3.63 5.51
CA ALA A 632 -6.73 -2.22 5.70
C ALA A 632 -5.60 -1.78 4.75
N GLU A 633 -4.59 -2.62 4.51
CA GLU A 633 -3.52 -2.34 3.55
C GLU A 633 -4.05 -2.19 2.12
N GLU A 634 -5.00 -3.03 1.72
CA GLU A 634 -5.68 -2.89 0.42
C GLU A 634 -6.56 -1.63 0.36
N ALA A 635 -7.30 -1.34 1.44
CA ALA A 635 -8.24 -0.23 1.50
C ALA A 635 -7.57 1.14 1.48
N VAL A 636 -6.31 1.24 1.93
CA VAL A 636 -5.52 2.49 1.90
C VAL A 636 -5.41 3.08 0.49
N ILE A 637 -5.45 2.23 -0.53
CA ILE A 637 -5.44 2.64 -1.95
C ILE A 637 -6.65 3.51 -2.30
N LEU A 638 -7.78 3.24 -1.67
CA LEU A 638 -9.08 3.88 -1.92
C LEU A 638 -9.22 5.21 -1.20
N ILE A 639 -8.32 5.52 -0.26
CA ILE A 639 -8.29 6.81 0.42
C ILE A 639 -7.95 7.90 -0.59
N GLN A 640 -8.71 9.00 -0.53
CA GLN A 640 -8.52 10.25 -1.29
C GLN A 640 -7.93 11.34 -0.42
#